data_AF-A0A953XJ13-F1
#
_entry.id   AF-A0A953XJ13-F1
#
_cell.length_a   1.000
_cell.length_b   1.000
_cell.length_c   1.000
_cell.angle_alpha   90.00
_cell.angle_beta   90.00
_cell.angle_gamma   90.00
#
_symmetry.space_group_name_H-M   'P 1'
#
loop_
_entity.id
_entity.type
_entity.pdbx_description
1 polymer ?
#
loop_
_entity_poly.entity_id
_entity_poly.type
_entity_poly.pdbx_seq_one_letter_code
_entity_poly.pdbx_strand_id
1 'polypeptide(L)'
;MKRFAFLALVLICLLPALQVRTRGADVLRGDEAKDAKKRLREVKRDWKKADKATKYTLLDELSHLPEKSVGHFLEDVIGDDEDDAVAAYAAHALVKQGDPDDGRELMKAYRKAKTAGRRAATLRWLGLFGEDAPLDDLGEIARGEDPSAEAATEAIADIGSEKAWDELELIAQSSKHPPARRVAVAALLEHGDKRGVERIGDSAGLEDAAWAAHFAIGTDLETDALKQVLEFAKKSARLAPGKRPHYFGSLLARLTKQASHEAVAAGGLGQAYEIETGWWMVSCNRAKAEYKAAARWLGDDDVADILNGLRYLQRLPEPLKGDDAKAASVAIAPLLEHADDNVVAHAMFTCVSTGVCKEELQKKTQAWLKDEKPFRRAAALLTAGKAGYKTAAGRAIELLEDDSWFVQSAALDCLLHLRPSGCTSEVLDFAKRRQGGRLFAEAIALLVDLTGQDFGDLLDKWEEWLKANEKFEPRKRKLDSLRGVPYRHLKHKTAANFYGLEIDSNNVRFALDRSVSMVNAVSREPDRVDFPARKADILKRRPEVGRMIREGFLPRFYVAAAELSAALDGMSQDAKVGLTLFNHEQLEHEQISNDIQSRREMVNWMLSTDIQGGTDIKAALLKIIDAAQADTIVLLSDGEPMSLSILEMIARENAVRRLNIMVVSIHKDLFNRHYLDALATRQHGKCVDAEPSD
;
A
#
# COMPACT_ATOMS: atom_id res chain seq x y z
N MET A 1 22.00 -18.75 2.16
CA MET A 1 21.00 -18.48 3.23
C MET A 1 19.89 -17.49 2.83
N LYS A 2 19.55 -17.32 1.54
CA LYS A 2 18.39 -16.52 1.08
C LYS A 2 17.72 -17.20 -0.14
N ARG A 3 17.14 -18.39 0.08
CA ARG A 3 16.33 -19.11 -0.93
C ARG A 3 15.05 -19.74 -0.34
N PHE A 4 14.74 -19.48 0.93
CA PHE A 4 13.62 -20.16 1.61
C PHE A 4 12.29 -19.40 1.57
N ALA A 5 12.26 -18.10 1.28
CA ALA A 5 11.02 -17.32 1.27
C ALA A 5 10.20 -17.45 -0.04
N PHE A 6 10.84 -17.82 -1.15
CA PHE A 6 10.14 -18.00 -2.43
C PHE A 6 9.51 -19.40 -2.58
N LEU A 7 9.97 -20.38 -1.79
CA LEU A 7 9.43 -21.74 -1.82
C LEU A 7 8.07 -21.84 -1.11
N ALA A 8 7.75 -20.95 -0.17
CA ALA A 8 6.50 -21.01 0.58
C ALA A 8 5.27 -20.56 -0.23
N LEU A 9 5.43 -19.62 -1.18
CA LEU A 9 4.34 -19.25 -2.11
C LEU A 9 4.22 -20.23 -3.28
N VAL A 10 5.35 -20.76 -3.77
CA VAL A 10 5.35 -21.76 -4.84
C VAL A 10 4.88 -23.14 -4.35
N LEU A 11 5.00 -23.48 -3.05
CA LEU A 11 4.40 -24.69 -2.50
C LEU A 11 2.88 -24.63 -2.34
N ILE A 12 2.27 -23.43 -2.32
CA ILE A 12 0.79 -23.30 -2.33
C ILE A 12 0.26 -23.51 -3.76
N CYS A 13 1.04 -23.16 -4.79
CA CYS A 13 0.74 -23.44 -6.20
C CYS A 13 1.25 -24.82 -6.70
N LEU A 14 1.99 -25.57 -5.87
CA LEU A 14 2.44 -26.94 -6.12
C LEU A 14 1.83 -27.95 -5.12
N LEU A 15 0.73 -27.58 -4.46
CA LEU A 15 -0.26 -28.60 -4.22
C LEU A 15 -0.66 -29.06 -5.64
N PRO A 16 -0.50 -30.34 -6.02
CA PRO A 16 -1.29 -30.82 -7.14
C PRO A 16 -2.71 -30.38 -6.82
N ALA A 17 -3.44 -29.89 -7.84
CA ALA A 17 -4.88 -29.69 -7.76
C ALA A 17 -5.38 -30.66 -6.69
N LEU A 18 -5.86 -30.11 -5.57
CA LEU A 18 -6.79 -30.87 -4.76
C LEU A 18 -7.90 -31.10 -5.79
N GLN A 19 -7.72 -32.16 -6.60
CA GLN A 19 -8.77 -33.04 -7.01
C GLN A 19 -9.45 -33.22 -5.66
N VAL A 20 -10.49 -32.42 -5.46
CA VAL A 20 -11.67 -32.85 -4.77
C VAL A 20 -11.83 -34.25 -5.32
N ARG A 21 -11.27 -35.22 -4.59
CA ARG A 21 -11.60 -36.61 -4.82
C ARG A 21 -13.07 -36.52 -4.56
N THR A 22 -13.83 -36.52 -5.65
CA THR A 22 -15.26 -36.74 -5.63
C THR A 22 -15.38 -38.01 -4.82
N ARG A 23 -15.63 -37.87 -3.53
CA ARG A 23 -16.27 -38.90 -2.74
C ARG A 23 -17.67 -38.90 -3.34
N GLY A 24 -17.79 -39.43 -4.56
CA GLY A 24 -19.04 -39.48 -5.29
C GLY A 24 -20.00 -40.13 -4.32
N ALA A 25 -20.96 -39.32 -3.86
CA ALA A 25 -21.74 -39.52 -2.65
C ALA A 25 -21.59 -40.93 -2.08
N ASP A 26 -20.54 -41.17 -1.27
CA ASP A 26 -20.42 -42.43 -0.56
C ASP A 26 -21.63 -42.43 0.37
N VAL A 27 -22.67 -43.16 -0.02
CA VAL A 27 -23.95 -43.19 0.66
C VAL A 27 -23.64 -43.56 2.11
N LEU A 28 -23.71 -42.60 3.02
CA LEU A 28 -23.54 -42.84 4.44
C LEU A 28 -24.42 -44.05 4.80
N ARG A 29 -23.82 -45.07 5.43
CA ARG A 29 -24.55 -46.29 5.83
C ARG A 29 -24.68 -46.30 7.34
N GLY A 30 -25.83 -46.75 7.82
CA GLY A 30 -26.06 -46.95 9.24
C GLY A 30 -26.25 -45.65 10.00
N ASP A 31 -25.49 -45.45 11.07
CA ASP A 31 -25.76 -44.42 12.07
C ASP A 31 -25.27 -43.02 11.64
N GLU A 32 -24.20 -42.91 10.84
CA GLU A 32 -23.71 -41.62 10.32
C GLU A 32 -24.76 -40.91 9.43
N ALA A 33 -25.50 -41.67 8.61
CA ALA A 33 -26.59 -41.12 7.80
C ALA A 33 -27.77 -40.64 8.67
N LYS A 34 -28.03 -41.34 9.78
CA LYS A 34 -29.09 -40.93 10.71
C LYS A 34 -28.68 -39.66 11.45
N ASP A 35 -27.42 -39.54 11.84
CA ASP A 35 -26.89 -38.37 12.53
C ASP A 35 -26.84 -37.15 11.62
N ALA A 36 -26.41 -37.29 10.36
CA ALA A 36 -26.45 -36.21 9.36
C ALA A 36 -27.89 -35.74 9.10
N LYS A 37 -28.85 -36.66 8.94
CA LYS A 37 -30.27 -36.32 8.79
C LYS A 37 -30.85 -35.66 10.03
N LYS A 38 -30.48 -36.13 11.22
CA LYS A 38 -30.89 -35.53 12.49
C LYS A 38 -30.36 -34.10 12.58
N ARG A 39 -29.09 -33.90 12.26
CA ARG A 39 -28.46 -32.57 12.28
C ARG A 39 -29.10 -31.63 11.28
N LEU A 40 -29.33 -32.06 10.03
CA LEU A 40 -30.04 -31.27 9.03
C LEU A 40 -31.44 -30.84 9.52
N ARG A 41 -32.18 -31.70 10.24
CA ARG A 41 -33.48 -31.32 10.82
C ARG A 41 -33.35 -30.24 11.88
N GLU A 42 -32.31 -30.28 12.71
CA GLU A 42 -32.02 -29.22 13.69
C GLU A 42 -31.72 -27.91 12.98
N VAL A 43 -30.84 -27.92 11.97
CA VAL A 43 -30.52 -26.74 11.15
C VAL A 43 -31.77 -26.15 10.51
N LYS A 44 -32.62 -26.98 9.87
CA LYS A 44 -33.89 -26.53 9.26
C LYS A 44 -34.83 -25.86 10.26
N ARG A 45 -34.92 -26.40 11.48
CA ARG A 45 -35.77 -25.84 12.55
C ARG A 45 -35.29 -24.47 13.00
N ASP A 46 -33.97 -24.31 13.09
CA ASP A 46 -33.36 -23.12 13.67
C ASP A 46 -33.06 -22.04 12.61
N TRP A 47 -33.06 -22.40 11.32
CA TRP A 47 -32.72 -21.54 10.17
C TRP A 47 -33.46 -20.20 10.14
N LYS A 48 -34.80 -20.22 10.29
CA LYS A 48 -35.63 -19.01 10.19
C LYS A 48 -35.38 -18.00 11.32
N LYS A 49 -34.76 -18.44 12.42
CA LYS A 49 -34.46 -17.61 13.60
C LYS A 49 -32.99 -17.23 13.68
N ALA A 50 -32.15 -17.87 12.86
CA ALA A 50 -30.71 -17.64 12.84
C ALA A 50 -30.41 -16.25 12.24
N ASP A 51 -29.51 -15.52 12.87
CA ASP A 51 -28.93 -14.33 12.28
C ASP A 51 -27.96 -14.69 11.14
N LYS A 52 -27.50 -13.69 10.40
CA LYS A 52 -26.64 -13.87 9.24
C LYS A 52 -25.34 -14.61 9.56
N ALA A 53 -24.70 -14.27 10.68
CA ALA A 53 -23.44 -14.90 11.10
C ALA A 53 -23.66 -16.39 11.42
N THR A 54 -24.72 -16.72 12.15
CA THR A 54 -25.09 -18.09 12.49
C THR A 54 -25.40 -18.89 11.23
N LYS A 55 -26.12 -18.31 10.26
CA LYS A 55 -26.42 -18.96 8.98
C LYS A 55 -25.14 -19.35 8.23
N TYR A 56 -24.10 -18.52 8.22
CA TYR A 56 -22.82 -18.87 7.59
C TYR A 56 -22.15 -20.07 8.26
N THR A 57 -22.10 -20.10 9.60
CA THR A 57 -21.54 -21.25 10.33
C THR A 57 -22.31 -22.53 10.02
N LEU A 58 -23.65 -22.46 9.96
CA LEU A 58 -24.49 -23.60 9.64
C LEU A 58 -24.28 -24.09 8.20
N LEU A 59 -24.15 -23.19 7.23
CA LEU A 59 -23.89 -23.57 5.84
C LEU A 59 -22.50 -24.20 5.65
N ASP A 60 -21.48 -23.71 6.36
CA ASP A 60 -20.15 -24.32 6.31
C ASP A 60 -20.19 -25.74 6.87
N GLU A 61 -20.87 -25.92 8.01
CA GLU A 61 -21.11 -27.24 8.60
C GLU A 61 -21.80 -28.17 7.59
N LEU A 62 -22.89 -27.71 6.97
CA LEU A 62 -23.65 -28.48 5.98
C LEU A 62 -22.82 -28.85 4.74
N SER A 63 -21.88 -28.01 4.32
CA SER A 63 -21.01 -28.28 3.16
C SER A 63 -20.14 -29.54 3.33
N HIS A 64 -19.92 -29.97 4.57
CA HIS A 64 -19.13 -31.16 4.89
C HIS A 64 -19.98 -32.39 5.20
N LEU A 65 -21.31 -32.28 5.20
CA LEU A 65 -22.21 -33.40 5.45
C LEU A 65 -22.51 -34.13 4.14
N PRO A 66 -22.04 -35.38 3.95
CA PRO A 66 -22.25 -36.13 2.71
C PRO A 66 -23.63 -36.80 2.73
N GLU A 67 -24.68 -35.99 2.74
CA GLU A 67 -26.07 -36.43 2.82
C GLU A 67 -26.90 -35.74 1.75
N LYS A 68 -27.48 -36.52 0.82
CA LYS A 68 -28.21 -35.99 -0.36
C LYS A 68 -29.37 -35.04 0.00
N SER A 69 -30.00 -35.24 1.15
CA SER A 69 -31.06 -34.34 1.61
C SER A 69 -30.57 -32.94 1.99
N VAL A 70 -29.26 -32.76 2.21
CA VAL A 70 -28.62 -31.45 2.39
C VAL A 70 -28.63 -30.68 1.07
N GLY A 71 -28.33 -31.31 -0.07
CA GLY A 71 -28.37 -30.66 -1.39
C GLY A 71 -29.72 -29.99 -1.66
N HIS A 72 -30.83 -30.71 -1.48
CA HIS A 72 -32.18 -30.13 -1.60
C HIS A 72 -32.45 -28.98 -0.64
N PHE A 73 -31.89 -29.03 0.58
CA PHE A 73 -32.05 -27.90 1.50
C PHE A 73 -31.23 -26.69 1.05
N LEU A 74 -30.03 -26.89 0.54
CA LEU A 74 -29.21 -25.80 0.01
C LEU A 74 -29.87 -25.18 -1.23
N GLU A 75 -30.48 -25.99 -2.11
CA GLU A 75 -31.32 -25.52 -3.21
C GLU A 75 -32.47 -24.62 -2.71
N ASP A 76 -33.20 -25.07 -1.67
CA ASP A 76 -34.26 -24.28 -1.05
C ASP A 76 -33.70 -22.94 -0.49
N VAL A 77 -32.56 -22.96 0.20
CA VAL A 77 -31.92 -21.76 0.75
C VAL A 77 -31.50 -20.79 -0.35
N ILE A 78 -30.92 -21.29 -1.45
CA ILE A 78 -30.53 -20.48 -2.61
C ILE A 78 -31.77 -19.81 -3.22
N GLY A 79 -32.88 -20.53 -3.33
CA GLY A 79 -34.13 -20.03 -3.89
C GLY A 79 -34.86 -19.04 -3.00
N ASP A 80 -34.98 -19.36 -1.71
CA ASP A 80 -35.99 -18.79 -0.82
C ASP A 80 -35.43 -17.89 0.29
N ASP A 81 -34.12 -17.88 0.58
CA ASP A 81 -33.58 -16.98 1.62
C ASP A 81 -33.72 -15.51 1.21
N GLU A 82 -33.85 -14.62 2.19
CA GLU A 82 -34.05 -13.19 1.94
C GLU A 82 -32.73 -12.47 1.64
N ASP A 83 -31.59 -13.01 2.09
CA ASP A 83 -30.27 -12.40 1.94
C ASP A 83 -29.47 -13.06 0.80
N ASP A 84 -29.14 -12.29 -0.23
CA ASP A 84 -28.41 -12.78 -1.41
C ASP A 84 -26.99 -13.31 -1.07
N ALA A 85 -26.36 -12.82 0.01
CA ALA A 85 -25.06 -13.32 0.43
C ALA A 85 -25.16 -14.68 1.16
N VAL A 86 -26.29 -14.95 1.83
CA VAL A 86 -26.59 -16.27 2.38
C VAL A 86 -26.84 -17.25 1.25
N ALA A 87 -27.60 -16.86 0.22
CA ALA A 87 -27.81 -17.67 -0.98
C ALA A 87 -26.49 -18.00 -1.69
N ALA A 88 -25.57 -17.02 -1.82
CA ALA A 88 -24.24 -17.24 -2.40
C ALA A 88 -23.40 -18.26 -1.62
N TYR A 89 -23.45 -18.19 -0.29
CA TYR A 89 -22.73 -19.14 0.54
C TYR A 89 -23.35 -20.53 0.51
N ALA A 90 -24.69 -20.62 0.37
CA ALA A 90 -25.38 -21.89 0.18
C ALA A 90 -25.05 -22.53 -1.18
N ALA A 91 -24.92 -21.73 -2.26
CA ALA A 91 -24.45 -22.21 -3.56
C ALA A 91 -23.01 -22.75 -3.48
N HIS A 92 -22.11 -22.05 -2.78
CA HIS A 92 -20.76 -22.55 -2.52
C HIS A 92 -20.77 -23.87 -1.74
N ALA A 93 -21.58 -23.94 -0.67
CA ALA A 93 -21.72 -25.15 0.13
C ALA A 93 -22.22 -26.34 -0.70
N LEU A 94 -23.14 -26.10 -1.65
CA LEU A 94 -23.68 -27.12 -2.55
C LEU A 94 -22.59 -27.64 -3.49
N VAL A 95 -21.87 -26.74 -4.17
CA VAL A 95 -20.75 -27.11 -5.06
C VAL A 95 -19.68 -27.91 -4.33
N LYS A 96 -19.38 -27.56 -3.07
CA LYS A 96 -18.41 -28.27 -2.23
C LYS A 96 -18.82 -29.71 -1.88
N GLN A 97 -20.12 -30.05 -1.97
CA GLN A 97 -20.57 -31.44 -1.86
C GLN A 97 -20.08 -32.29 -3.03
N GLY A 98 -19.82 -31.67 -4.18
CA GLY A 98 -19.16 -32.28 -5.33
C GLY A 98 -20.02 -33.26 -6.11
N ASP A 99 -21.36 -33.12 -6.07
CA ASP A 99 -22.27 -33.87 -6.96
C ASP A 99 -22.39 -33.12 -8.30
N PRO A 100 -21.95 -33.70 -9.44
CA PRO A 100 -22.05 -33.05 -10.75
C PRO A 100 -23.49 -32.70 -11.16
N ASP A 101 -24.49 -33.40 -10.62
CA ASP A 101 -25.91 -33.09 -10.88
C ASP A 101 -26.30 -31.72 -10.32
N ASP A 102 -25.64 -31.24 -9.27
CA ASP A 102 -25.91 -29.96 -8.62
C ASP A 102 -25.63 -28.78 -9.56
N GLY A 103 -24.72 -28.92 -10.52
CA GLY A 103 -24.46 -27.91 -11.54
C GLY A 103 -25.72 -27.62 -12.38
N ARG A 104 -26.50 -28.66 -12.71
CA ARG A 104 -27.78 -28.50 -13.43
C ARG A 104 -28.85 -27.86 -12.55
N GLU A 105 -28.89 -28.19 -11.27
CA GLU A 105 -29.86 -27.63 -10.34
C GLU A 105 -29.56 -26.15 -10.04
N LEU A 106 -28.29 -25.77 -9.92
CA LEU A 106 -27.87 -24.37 -9.83
C LEU A 106 -28.26 -23.57 -11.07
N MET A 107 -28.17 -24.16 -12.27
CA MET A 107 -28.67 -23.52 -13.49
C MET A 107 -30.19 -23.33 -13.50
N LYS A 108 -30.96 -24.26 -12.90
CA LYS A 108 -32.39 -24.05 -12.70
C LYS A 108 -32.66 -22.96 -11.66
N ALA A 109 -31.87 -22.89 -10.59
CA ALA A 109 -31.96 -21.84 -9.58
C ALA A 109 -31.65 -20.46 -10.18
N TYR A 110 -30.61 -20.35 -11.00
CA TYR A 110 -30.27 -19.15 -11.78
C TYR A 110 -31.47 -18.65 -12.59
N ARG A 111 -32.13 -19.52 -13.36
CA ARG A 111 -33.28 -19.17 -14.20
C ARG A 111 -34.50 -18.71 -13.39
N LYS A 112 -34.63 -19.15 -12.14
CA LYS A 112 -35.72 -18.76 -11.21
C LYS A 112 -35.38 -17.52 -10.37
N ALA A 113 -34.11 -17.18 -10.25
CA ALA A 113 -33.65 -16.11 -9.36
C ALA A 113 -34.08 -14.73 -9.85
N LYS A 114 -34.72 -13.98 -8.94
CA LYS A 114 -35.34 -12.68 -9.23
C LYS A 114 -34.34 -11.53 -9.22
N THR A 115 -33.29 -11.60 -8.41
CA THR A 115 -32.26 -10.55 -8.27
C THR A 115 -31.00 -10.91 -9.06
N ALA A 116 -30.29 -9.89 -9.53
CA ALA A 116 -29.00 -10.07 -10.19
C ALA A 116 -27.94 -10.64 -9.24
N GLY A 117 -27.94 -10.22 -7.96
CA GLY A 117 -27.03 -10.75 -6.94
C GLY A 117 -27.19 -12.26 -6.73
N ARG A 118 -28.44 -12.74 -6.66
CA ARG A 118 -28.75 -14.16 -6.54
C ARG A 118 -28.39 -14.95 -7.80
N ARG A 119 -28.60 -14.38 -8.98
CA ARG A 119 -28.16 -14.99 -10.23
C ARG A 119 -26.63 -15.12 -10.29
N ALA A 120 -25.89 -14.06 -9.99
CA ALA A 120 -24.43 -14.12 -9.94
C ALA A 120 -23.92 -15.15 -8.89
N ALA A 121 -24.55 -15.19 -7.72
CA ALA A 121 -24.27 -16.14 -6.66
C ALA A 121 -24.40 -17.61 -7.09
N THR A 122 -25.40 -17.94 -7.90
CA THR A 122 -25.59 -19.30 -8.44
C THR A 122 -24.54 -19.70 -9.47
N LEU A 123 -23.92 -18.73 -10.16
CA LEU A 123 -22.98 -19.00 -11.24
C LEU A 123 -21.53 -19.08 -10.77
N ARG A 124 -21.13 -18.20 -9.85
CA ARG A 124 -19.74 -17.97 -9.44
C ARG A 124 -18.98 -19.27 -9.11
N TRP A 125 -19.64 -20.25 -8.53
CA TRP A 125 -19.00 -21.48 -8.06
C TRP A 125 -19.06 -22.63 -9.06
N LEU A 126 -19.78 -22.50 -10.18
CA LEU A 126 -19.98 -23.59 -11.15
C LEU A 126 -18.67 -24.06 -11.79
N GLY A 127 -17.64 -23.22 -11.83
CA GLY A 127 -16.34 -23.58 -12.38
C GLY A 127 -15.61 -24.66 -11.59
N LEU A 128 -15.91 -24.80 -10.29
CA LEU A 128 -15.30 -25.82 -9.43
C LEU A 128 -15.71 -27.26 -9.80
N PHE A 129 -16.74 -27.44 -10.64
CA PHE A 129 -17.06 -28.75 -11.23
C PHE A 129 -16.09 -29.17 -12.35
N GLY A 130 -15.19 -28.29 -12.80
CA GLY A 130 -14.23 -28.59 -13.86
C GLY A 130 -14.93 -28.94 -15.17
N GLU A 131 -14.54 -30.05 -15.80
CA GLU A 131 -15.10 -30.48 -17.10
C GLU A 131 -16.61 -30.82 -17.06
N ASP A 132 -17.16 -31.10 -15.87
CA ASP A 132 -18.59 -31.38 -15.68
C ASP A 132 -19.44 -30.09 -15.57
N ALA A 133 -18.80 -28.92 -15.51
CA ALA A 133 -19.50 -27.65 -15.47
C ALA A 133 -20.33 -27.40 -16.75
N PRO A 134 -21.47 -26.69 -16.65
CA PRO A 134 -22.33 -26.40 -17.80
C PRO A 134 -21.75 -25.27 -18.68
N LEU A 135 -20.60 -25.52 -19.31
CA LEU A 135 -19.81 -24.54 -20.05
C LEU A 135 -20.61 -23.79 -21.12
N ASP A 136 -21.42 -24.51 -21.92
CA ASP A 136 -22.20 -23.90 -23.00
C ASP A 136 -23.24 -22.87 -22.47
N ASP A 137 -23.94 -23.21 -21.38
CA ASP A 137 -24.89 -22.31 -20.72
C ASP A 137 -24.18 -21.09 -20.12
N LEU A 138 -23.03 -21.32 -19.44
CA LEU A 138 -22.22 -20.24 -18.87
C LEU A 138 -21.73 -19.28 -19.96
N GLY A 139 -21.31 -19.83 -21.10
CA GLY A 139 -20.87 -19.10 -22.27
C GLY A 139 -21.95 -18.18 -22.87
N GLU A 140 -23.16 -18.70 -23.02
CA GLU A 140 -24.33 -17.92 -23.46
C GLU A 140 -24.62 -16.76 -22.50
N ILE A 141 -24.57 -17.02 -21.19
CA ILE A 141 -24.80 -15.99 -20.16
C ILE A 141 -23.69 -14.93 -20.19
N ALA A 142 -22.43 -15.35 -20.24
CA ALA A 142 -21.26 -14.48 -20.23
C ALA A 142 -21.22 -13.53 -21.44
N ARG A 143 -21.75 -13.96 -22.60
CA ARG A 143 -21.87 -13.10 -23.79
C ARG A 143 -23.10 -12.19 -23.79
N GLY A 144 -24.07 -12.47 -22.94
CA GLY A 144 -25.33 -11.74 -22.83
C GLY A 144 -25.20 -10.34 -22.23
N GLU A 145 -26.37 -9.72 -22.00
CA GLU A 145 -26.50 -8.43 -21.30
C GLU A 145 -26.84 -8.61 -19.81
N ASP A 146 -26.97 -9.85 -19.33
CA ASP A 146 -27.32 -10.09 -17.93
C ASP A 146 -26.18 -9.64 -17.00
N PRO A 147 -26.47 -8.95 -15.88
CA PRO A 147 -25.44 -8.53 -14.93
C PRO A 147 -24.59 -9.69 -14.34
N SER A 148 -25.07 -10.93 -14.44
CA SER A 148 -24.36 -12.13 -14.00
C SER A 148 -23.30 -12.61 -14.99
N ALA A 149 -23.15 -11.95 -16.14
CA ALA A 149 -22.15 -12.28 -17.14
C ALA A 149 -20.71 -12.30 -16.59
N GLU A 150 -20.40 -11.41 -15.65
CA GLU A 150 -19.10 -11.38 -14.97
C GLU A 150 -18.87 -12.66 -14.15
N ALA A 151 -19.84 -13.04 -13.30
CA ALA A 151 -19.76 -14.27 -12.50
C ALA A 151 -19.72 -15.54 -13.37
N ALA A 152 -20.43 -15.55 -14.50
CA ALA A 152 -20.33 -16.63 -15.48
C ALA A 152 -18.92 -16.73 -16.07
N THR A 153 -18.29 -15.59 -16.35
CA THR A 153 -16.92 -15.54 -16.89
C THR A 153 -15.90 -16.01 -15.85
N GLU A 154 -16.03 -15.60 -14.59
CA GLU A 154 -15.21 -16.13 -13.47
C GLU A 154 -15.32 -17.66 -13.39
N ALA A 155 -16.55 -18.18 -13.43
CA ALA A 155 -16.77 -19.62 -13.38
C ALA A 155 -16.14 -20.36 -14.58
N ILE A 156 -16.19 -19.78 -15.79
CA ILE A 156 -15.53 -20.38 -16.96
C ILE A 156 -14.01 -20.39 -16.78
N ALA A 157 -13.43 -19.32 -16.24
CA ALA A 157 -11.99 -19.27 -15.96
C ALA A 157 -11.57 -20.37 -14.96
N ASP A 158 -12.38 -20.61 -13.93
CA ASP A 158 -12.12 -21.63 -12.91
C ASP A 158 -12.18 -23.07 -13.46
N ILE A 159 -12.88 -23.32 -14.58
CA ILE A 159 -12.92 -24.65 -15.23
C ILE A 159 -11.52 -25.07 -15.71
N GLY A 160 -10.73 -24.12 -16.24
CA GLY A 160 -9.34 -24.34 -16.63
C GLY A 160 -9.08 -25.26 -17.83
N SER A 161 -10.11 -25.62 -18.60
CA SER A 161 -9.99 -26.52 -19.77
C SER A 161 -9.73 -25.76 -21.08
N GLU A 162 -9.19 -26.42 -22.11
CA GLU A 162 -8.94 -25.77 -23.41
C GLU A 162 -10.22 -25.18 -24.03
N LYS A 163 -11.35 -25.89 -23.89
CA LYS A 163 -12.65 -25.40 -24.34
C LYS A 163 -13.10 -24.16 -23.56
N ALA A 164 -12.79 -24.10 -22.27
CA ALA A 164 -13.08 -22.93 -21.46
C ALA A 164 -12.22 -21.74 -21.90
N TRP A 165 -10.95 -21.96 -22.26
CA TRP A 165 -10.10 -20.90 -22.81
C TRP A 165 -10.57 -20.39 -24.18
N ASP A 166 -11.01 -21.28 -25.07
CA ASP A 166 -11.66 -20.90 -26.33
C ASP A 166 -12.91 -20.04 -26.07
N GLU A 167 -13.69 -20.40 -25.05
CA GLU A 167 -14.90 -19.68 -24.67
C GLU A 167 -14.59 -18.30 -24.07
N LEU A 168 -13.57 -18.18 -23.22
CA LEU A 168 -13.09 -16.89 -22.72
C LEU A 168 -12.62 -15.97 -23.84
N GLU A 169 -11.97 -16.51 -24.87
CA GLU A 169 -11.60 -15.71 -26.04
C GLU A 169 -12.85 -15.15 -26.76
N LEU A 170 -13.87 -15.99 -26.95
CA LEU A 170 -15.14 -15.55 -27.54
C LEU A 170 -15.85 -14.52 -26.66
N ILE A 171 -15.83 -14.67 -25.34
CA ILE A 171 -16.40 -13.70 -24.39
C ILE A 171 -15.67 -12.37 -24.49
N ALA A 172 -14.34 -12.37 -24.50
CA ALA A 172 -13.52 -11.16 -24.65
C ALA A 172 -13.86 -10.39 -25.94
N GLN A 173 -14.16 -11.09 -27.03
CA GLN A 173 -14.52 -10.48 -28.33
C GLN A 173 -15.96 -9.96 -28.39
N SER A 174 -16.91 -10.75 -27.90
CA SER A 174 -18.32 -10.63 -28.29
C SER A 174 -19.27 -10.32 -27.14
N SER A 175 -18.81 -10.43 -25.89
CA SER A 175 -19.68 -10.15 -24.75
C SER A 175 -20.16 -8.72 -24.78
N LYS A 176 -21.44 -8.53 -24.51
CA LYS A 176 -22.05 -7.21 -24.41
C LYS A 176 -21.78 -6.55 -23.06
N HIS A 177 -21.38 -7.31 -22.05
CA HIS A 177 -21.11 -6.82 -20.70
C HIS A 177 -19.61 -6.47 -20.51
N PRO A 178 -19.23 -5.18 -20.33
CA PRO A 178 -17.82 -4.79 -20.23
C PRO A 178 -17.02 -5.48 -19.11
N PRO A 179 -17.55 -5.63 -17.87
CA PRO A 179 -16.87 -6.41 -16.83
C PRO A 179 -16.57 -7.86 -17.24
N ALA A 180 -17.46 -8.52 -17.98
CA ALA A 180 -17.23 -9.89 -18.45
C ALA A 180 -16.07 -9.96 -19.45
N ARG A 181 -16.01 -9.05 -20.43
CA ARG A 181 -14.85 -8.94 -21.33
C ARG A 181 -13.56 -8.74 -20.56
N ARG A 182 -13.59 -7.88 -19.55
CA ARG A 182 -12.45 -7.55 -18.71
C ARG A 182 -11.90 -8.79 -17.97
N VAL A 183 -12.78 -9.50 -17.27
CA VAL A 183 -12.44 -10.74 -16.54
C VAL A 183 -11.89 -11.81 -17.48
N ALA A 184 -12.50 -11.97 -18.67
CA ALA A 184 -12.04 -12.95 -19.65
C ALA A 184 -10.59 -12.68 -20.11
N VAL A 185 -10.25 -11.41 -20.43
CA VAL A 185 -8.89 -11.04 -20.82
C VAL A 185 -7.91 -11.23 -19.65
N ALA A 186 -8.29 -10.84 -18.43
CA ALA A 186 -7.45 -11.04 -17.25
C ALA A 186 -7.16 -12.52 -16.98
N ALA A 187 -8.17 -13.38 -17.04
CA ALA A 187 -8.02 -14.82 -16.84
C ALA A 187 -7.05 -15.44 -17.85
N LEU A 188 -7.16 -15.08 -19.14
CA LEU A 188 -6.24 -15.52 -20.18
C LEU A 188 -4.79 -15.07 -19.91
N LEU A 189 -4.61 -13.80 -19.50
CA LEU A 189 -3.28 -13.25 -19.23
C LEU A 189 -2.63 -13.86 -17.98
N GLU A 190 -3.41 -14.09 -16.92
CA GLU A 190 -2.97 -14.72 -15.68
C GLU A 190 -2.42 -16.14 -15.93
N HIS A 191 -3.04 -16.87 -16.85
CA HIS A 191 -2.61 -18.22 -17.26
C HIS A 191 -1.47 -18.20 -18.30
N GLY A 192 -0.98 -17.03 -18.69
CA GLY A 192 0.09 -16.91 -19.68
C GLY A 192 -0.35 -17.20 -21.11
N ASP A 193 -1.65 -17.10 -21.40
CA ASP A 193 -2.21 -17.31 -22.74
C ASP A 193 -2.13 -16.05 -23.61
N LYS A 194 -1.51 -16.19 -24.79
CA LYS A 194 -1.33 -15.09 -25.75
C LYS A 194 -2.65 -14.55 -26.30
N ARG A 195 -3.72 -15.35 -26.32
CA ARG A 195 -5.08 -14.90 -26.68
C ARG A 195 -5.46 -13.67 -25.86
N GLY A 196 -5.11 -13.63 -24.57
CA GLY A 196 -5.35 -12.47 -23.72
C GLY A 196 -4.72 -11.19 -24.27
N VAL A 197 -3.47 -11.25 -24.73
CA VAL A 197 -2.76 -10.08 -25.31
C VAL A 197 -3.46 -9.59 -26.57
N GLU A 198 -3.82 -10.52 -27.46
CA GLU A 198 -4.50 -10.20 -28.73
C GLU A 198 -5.86 -9.53 -28.51
N ARG A 199 -6.52 -9.83 -27.38
CA ARG A 199 -7.83 -9.29 -27.00
C ARG A 199 -7.81 -8.05 -26.11
N ILE A 200 -6.66 -7.59 -25.64
CA ILE A 200 -6.57 -6.30 -24.91
C ILE A 200 -7.17 -5.16 -25.74
N GLY A 201 -6.96 -5.18 -27.05
CA GLY A 201 -7.52 -4.20 -27.99
C GLY A 201 -9.05 -4.15 -28.04
N ASP A 202 -9.71 -5.25 -27.66
CA ASP A 202 -11.16 -5.42 -27.67
C ASP A 202 -11.83 -4.96 -26.35
N SER A 203 -11.01 -4.46 -25.40
CA SER A 203 -11.48 -3.92 -24.11
C SER A 203 -12.37 -2.68 -24.30
N ALA A 204 -13.30 -2.43 -23.36
CA ALA A 204 -14.26 -1.33 -23.49
C ALA A 204 -13.63 0.07 -23.40
N GLY A 205 -12.40 0.16 -22.87
CA GLY A 205 -11.66 1.39 -22.71
C GLY A 205 -10.24 1.14 -22.21
N LEU A 206 -9.48 2.22 -22.09
CA LEU A 206 -8.07 2.13 -21.67
C LEU A 206 -7.93 1.64 -20.23
N GLU A 207 -8.89 1.94 -19.36
CA GLU A 207 -8.89 1.46 -17.97
C GLU A 207 -9.05 -0.06 -17.92
N ASP A 208 -9.97 -0.62 -18.69
CA ASP A 208 -10.16 -2.06 -18.80
C ASP A 208 -8.93 -2.74 -19.41
N ALA A 209 -8.34 -2.15 -20.46
CA ALA A 209 -7.13 -2.64 -21.09
C ALA A 209 -5.93 -2.63 -20.11
N ALA A 210 -5.77 -1.54 -19.35
CA ALA A 210 -4.70 -1.40 -18.36
C ALA A 210 -4.89 -2.32 -17.16
N TRP A 211 -6.13 -2.50 -16.70
CA TRP A 211 -6.47 -3.46 -15.65
C TRP A 211 -6.20 -4.90 -16.11
N ALA A 212 -6.58 -5.27 -17.33
CA ALA A 212 -6.34 -6.63 -17.82
C ALA A 212 -4.84 -6.92 -17.97
N ALA A 213 -4.08 -5.99 -18.56
CA ALA A 213 -2.62 -6.12 -18.73
C ALA A 213 -1.87 -6.27 -17.39
N HIS A 214 -2.48 -5.87 -16.28
CA HIS A 214 -1.95 -6.09 -14.94
C HIS A 214 -1.67 -7.57 -14.64
N PHE A 215 -2.54 -8.45 -15.10
CA PHE A 215 -2.43 -9.90 -14.86
C PHE A 215 -1.30 -10.54 -15.67
N ALA A 216 -0.79 -9.84 -16.70
CA ALA A 216 0.40 -10.26 -17.42
C ALA A 216 1.71 -9.87 -16.71
N ILE A 217 1.67 -9.08 -15.64
CA ILE A 217 2.89 -8.60 -14.96
C ILE A 217 3.66 -9.75 -14.32
N GLY A 218 4.97 -9.77 -14.52
CA GLY A 218 5.84 -10.86 -14.06
C GLY A 218 5.80 -12.11 -14.94
N THR A 219 4.89 -12.18 -15.92
CA THR A 219 4.79 -13.30 -16.87
C THR A 219 5.59 -13.04 -18.15
N ASP A 220 5.65 -14.02 -19.05
CA ASP A 220 6.22 -13.87 -20.40
C ASP A 220 5.43 -12.96 -21.34
N LEU A 221 4.21 -12.61 -20.96
CA LEU A 221 3.33 -11.73 -21.72
C LEU A 221 3.41 -10.25 -21.33
N GLU A 222 4.06 -9.90 -20.22
CA GLU A 222 4.08 -8.52 -19.67
C GLU A 222 4.37 -7.46 -20.74
N THR A 223 5.46 -7.65 -21.49
CA THR A 223 5.91 -6.69 -22.50
C THR A 223 4.90 -6.53 -23.64
N ASP A 224 4.30 -7.64 -24.10
CA ASP A 224 3.40 -7.63 -25.25
C ASP A 224 2.02 -7.12 -24.85
N ALA A 225 1.53 -7.48 -23.66
CA ALA A 225 0.32 -6.92 -23.07
C ALA A 225 0.44 -5.39 -22.93
N LEU A 226 1.57 -4.91 -22.41
CA LEU A 226 1.84 -3.48 -22.28
C LEU A 226 1.88 -2.76 -23.64
N LYS A 227 2.52 -3.34 -24.65
CA LYS A 227 2.52 -2.76 -26.01
C LYS A 227 1.09 -2.58 -26.54
N GLN A 228 0.20 -3.56 -26.31
CA GLN A 228 -1.20 -3.44 -26.73
C GLN A 228 -1.92 -2.32 -25.99
N VAL A 229 -1.71 -2.17 -24.68
CA VAL A 229 -2.25 -1.04 -23.91
C VAL A 229 -1.72 0.30 -24.42
N LEU A 230 -0.42 0.38 -24.77
CA LEU A 230 0.20 1.58 -25.33
C LEU A 230 -0.40 1.93 -26.71
N GLU A 231 -0.58 0.94 -27.58
CA GLU A 231 -1.24 1.12 -28.88
C GLU A 231 -2.71 1.54 -28.72
N PHE A 232 -3.41 0.98 -27.73
CA PHE A 232 -4.75 1.41 -27.37
C PHE A 232 -4.77 2.87 -26.92
N ALA A 233 -3.86 3.25 -26.01
CA ALA A 233 -3.75 4.62 -25.49
C ALA A 233 -3.50 5.65 -26.61
N LYS A 234 -2.66 5.30 -27.61
CA LYS A 234 -2.44 6.14 -28.80
C LYS A 234 -3.72 6.37 -29.61
N LYS A 235 -4.50 5.31 -29.84
CA LYS A 235 -5.77 5.40 -30.59
C LYS A 235 -6.83 6.20 -29.81
N SER A 236 -6.83 6.10 -28.50
CA SER A 236 -7.79 6.75 -27.61
C SER A 236 -7.45 8.19 -27.23
N ALA A 237 -6.52 8.87 -27.93
CA ALA A 237 -6.07 10.25 -27.67
C ALA A 237 -7.17 11.35 -27.74
N ARG A 238 -8.45 10.99 -27.79
CA ARG A 238 -9.62 11.88 -27.62
C ARG A 238 -10.26 11.75 -26.23
N LEU A 239 -9.53 11.28 -25.21
CA LEU A 239 -10.03 11.34 -23.84
C LEU A 239 -10.17 12.82 -23.42
N ALA A 240 -11.35 13.16 -22.92
CA ALA A 240 -11.63 14.51 -22.43
C ALA A 240 -10.60 14.92 -21.36
N PRO A 241 -10.09 16.17 -21.39
CA PRO A 241 -9.24 16.69 -20.33
C PRO A 241 -9.85 16.42 -18.95
N GLY A 242 -9.10 15.78 -18.06
CA GLY A 242 -9.53 15.51 -16.68
C GLY A 242 -9.97 14.09 -16.35
N LYS A 243 -10.20 13.19 -17.33
CA LYS A 243 -10.34 11.75 -17.05
C LYS A 243 -8.96 11.10 -17.03
N ARG A 244 -8.42 10.86 -15.84
CA ARG A 244 -7.12 10.21 -15.64
C ARG A 244 -7.33 8.69 -15.52
N PRO A 245 -6.74 7.86 -16.39
CA PRO A 245 -6.84 6.40 -16.24
C PRO A 245 -5.93 5.95 -15.09
N HIS A 246 -6.46 5.90 -13.88
CA HIS A 246 -5.75 5.49 -12.65
C HIS A 246 -5.04 4.13 -12.80
N TYR A 247 -5.64 3.23 -13.59
CA TYR A 247 -5.09 1.91 -13.88
C TYR A 247 -3.83 1.92 -14.75
N PHE A 248 -3.67 2.89 -15.65
CA PHE A 248 -2.49 2.94 -16.51
C PHE A 248 -1.22 3.26 -15.71
N GLY A 249 -1.26 4.27 -14.83
CA GLY A 249 -0.14 4.59 -13.94
C GLY A 249 0.26 3.42 -13.03
N SER A 250 -0.72 2.62 -12.57
CA SER A 250 -0.44 1.42 -11.77
C SER A 250 0.12 0.26 -12.57
N LEU A 251 -0.37 0.05 -13.79
CA LEU A 251 0.18 -0.97 -14.69
C LEU A 251 1.67 -0.69 -14.87
N LEU A 252 1.99 0.57 -15.18
CA LEU A 252 3.36 1.01 -15.31
C LEU A 252 4.14 0.71 -14.00
N ALA A 253 3.66 1.16 -12.83
CA ALA A 253 4.32 0.99 -11.54
C ALA A 253 4.83 -0.42 -11.24
N ARG A 254 4.14 -1.44 -11.75
CA ARG A 254 4.37 -2.85 -11.45
C ARG A 254 5.20 -3.57 -12.52
N LEU A 255 5.56 -2.93 -13.64
CA LEU A 255 6.37 -3.54 -14.70
C LEU A 255 7.69 -4.09 -14.17
N THR A 256 7.94 -5.37 -14.43
CA THR A 256 9.10 -6.09 -13.88
C THR A 256 10.24 -6.23 -14.90
N LYS A 257 9.93 -6.27 -16.19
CA LYS A 257 10.89 -6.59 -17.26
C LYS A 257 11.43 -5.34 -17.93
N GLN A 258 12.75 -5.22 -18.01
CA GLN A 258 13.42 -4.09 -18.68
C GLN A 258 12.87 -3.79 -20.10
N ALA A 259 12.52 -4.82 -20.89
CA ALA A 259 11.92 -4.63 -22.20
C ALA A 259 10.55 -3.94 -22.16
N SER A 260 9.73 -4.21 -21.13
CA SER A 260 8.50 -3.46 -20.84
C SER A 260 8.84 -2.00 -20.59
N HIS A 261 9.91 -1.72 -19.82
CA HIS A 261 10.31 -0.35 -19.53
C HIS A 261 10.74 0.41 -20.79
N GLU A 262 11.51 -0.25 -21.66
CA GLU A 262 11.95 0.30 -22.95
C GLU A 262 10.78 0.53 -23.91
N ALA A 263 9.76 -0.34 -23.91
CA ALA A 263 8.57 -0.20 -24.74
C ALA A 263 7.75 1.05 -24.39
N VAL A 264 7.64 1.39 -23.10
CA VAL A 264 6.98 2.63 -22.65
C VAL A 264 7.75 3.85 -23.14
N ALA A 265 9.07 3.87 -22.97
CA ALA A 265 9.92 4.99 -23.38
C ALA A 265 9.86 5.23 -24.91
N ALA A 266 9.82 4.16 -25.71
CA ALA A 266 9.67 4.23 -27.16
C ALA A 266 8.25 4.57 -27.62
N GLY A 267 7.26 4.46 -26.73
CA GLY A 267 5.84 4.51 -27.05
C GLY A 267 5.33 5.85 -27.56
N GLY A 268 5.99 6.99 -27.32
CA GLY A 268 5.58 8.29 -27.86
C GLY A 268 4.11 8.64 -27.58
N LEU A 269 3.71 8.66 -26.30
CA LEU A 269 2.36 9.00 -25.88
C LEU A 269 2.13 10.53 -25.91
N GLY A 270 0.88 10.99 -26.02
CA GLY A 270 0.56 12.43 -26.03
C GLY A 270 0.85 13.13 -24.68
N GLN A 271 0.90 14.47 -24.67
CA GLN A 271 1.40 15.30 -23.56
C GLN A 271 0.87 14.95 -22.15
N ALA A 272 -0.42 14.61 -21.99
CA ALA A 272 -0.97 14.21 -20.69
C ALA A 272 -0.45 12.85 -20.19
N TYR A 273 -0.20 11.93 -21.12
CA TYR A 273 0.41 10.63 -20.84
C TYR A 273 1.92 10.72 -20.67
N GLU A 274 2.59 11.66 -21.35
CA GLU A 274 4.02 11.96 -21.11
C GLU A 274 4.28 12.31 -19.65
N ILE A 275 3.34 12.97 -18.95
CA ILE A 275 3.48 13.31 -17.54
C ILE A 275 3.47 12.05 -16.66
N GLU A 276 2.42 11.22 -16.71
CA GLU A 276 2.36 9.98 -15.91
C GLU A 276 3.43 8.96 -16.31
N THR A 277 3.74 8.87 -17.60
CA THR A 277 4.85 8.07 -18.12
C THR A 277 6.19 8.60 -17.61
N GLY A 278 6.36 9.93 -17.58
CA GLY A 278 7.52 10.59 -17.00
C GLY A 278 7.66 10.30 -15.51
N TRP A 279 6.57 10.43 -14.74
CA TRP A 279 6.53 10.06 -13.31
C TRP A 279 6.84 8.60 -13.07
N TRP A 280 6.36 7.73 -13.94
CA TRP A 280 6.67 6.32 -13.90
C TRP A 280 8.15 6.04 -14.23
N MET A 281 8.71 6.67 -15.27
CA MET A 281 10.13 6.57 -15.61
C MET A 281 11.00 7.07 -14.45
N VAL A 282 10.61 8.17 -13.79
CA VAL A 282 11.22 8.64 -12.55
C VAL A 282 11.08 7.59 -11.44
N SER A 283 9.92 6.95 -11.33
CA SER A 283 9.58 5.98 -10.27
C SER A 283 10.36 4.67 -10.36
N CYS A 284 10.64 4.19 -11.56
CA CYS A 284 11.11 2.81 -11.79
C CYS A 284 12.48 2.71 -12.47
N ASN A 285 13.13 3.84 -12.76
CA ASN A 285 14.26 3.97 -13.70
C ASN A 285 15.30 2.82 -13.68
N ARG A 286 15.17 1.91 -14.66
CA ARG A 286 16.14 0.82 -14.96
C ARG A 286 16.69 0.91 -16.40
N ALA A 287 16.31 1.92 -17.18
CA ALA A 287 16.75 2.09 -18.56
C ALA A 287 18.12 2.79 -18.63
N LYS A 288 18.75 2.77 -19.83
CA LYS A 288 19.98 3.54 -20.08
C LYS A 288 19.74 5.00 -19.77
N ALA A 289 20.64 5.58 -18.97
CA ALA A 289 20.57 6.98 -18.56
C ALA A 289 20.63 7.91 -19.78
N GLU A 290 19.59 8.69 -20.02
CA GLU A 290 19.59 9.74 -21.05
C GLU A 290 19.29 11.09 -20.41
N TYR A 291 20.29 11.98 -20.39
CA TYR A 291 20.12 13.36 -19.94
C TYR A 291 19.07 14.11 -20.76
N LYS A 292 18.95 13.81 -22.07
CA LYS A 292 18.00 14.46 -22.98
C LYS A 292 16.56 14.41 -22.49
N ALA A 293 16.16 13.34 -21.80
CA ALA A 293 14.83 13.23 -21.21
C ALA A 293 14.59 14.27 -20.10
N ALA A 294 15.60 14.50 -19.25
CA ALA A 294 15.51 15.51 -18.18
C ALA A 294 15.73 16.95 -18.67
N ALA A 295 16.48 17.14 -19.75
CA ALA A 295 16.87 18.46 -20.23
C ALA A 295 15.66 19.37 -20.52
N ARG A 296 14.55 18.81 -21.00
CA ARG A 296 13.31 19.55 -21.23
C ARG A 296 12.73 20.12 -19.93
N TRP A 297 12.71 19.31 -18.87
CA TRP A 297 12.17 19.71 -17.57
C TRP A 297 13.06 20.71 -16.84
N LEU A 298 14.38 20.56 -16.95
CA LEU A 298 15.34 21.46 -16.29
C LEU A 298 15.38 22.86 -16.89
N GLY A 299 14.92 23.04 -18.13
CA GLY A 299 14.83 24.33 -18.81
C GLY A 299 13.45 25.00 -18.72
N ASP A 300 12.51 24.41 -17.99
CA ASP A 300 11.18 24.99 -17.75
C ASP A 300 11.23 26.05 -16.64
N ASP A 301 10.27 26.97 -16.64
CA ASP A 301 10.10 27.98 -15.58
C ASP A 301 9.22 27.44 -14.43
N ASP A 302 8.46 26.36 -14.66
CA ASP A 302 7.64 25.74 -13.62
C ASP A 302 8.49 24.95 -12.62
N VAL A 303 8.39 25.31 -11.34
CA VAL A 303 9.15 24.68 -10.25
C VAL A 303 8.88 23.18 -10.14
N ALA A 304 7.65 22.72 -10.39
CA ALA A 304 7.34 21.31 -10.31
C ALA A 304 8.05 20.53 -11.42
N ASP A 305 8.11 21.07 -12.64
CA ASP A 305 8.82 20.45 -13.76
C ASP A 305 10.33 20.42 -13.53
N ILE A 306 10.95 21.53 -13.11
CA ILE A 306 12.39 21.55 -12.75
C ILE A 306 12.70 20.45 -11.74
N LEU A 307 11.91 20.37 -10.68
CA LEU A 307 12.06 19.38 -9.63
C LEU A 307 11.93 17.94 -10.14
N ASN A 308 11.08 17.70 -11.15
CA ASN A 308 10.94 16.39 -11.79
C ASN A 308 12.18 16.03 -12.60
N GLY A 309 12.73 16.98 -13.36
CA GLY A 309 14.01 16.83 -14.05
C GLY A 309 15.16 16.49 -13.10
N LEU A 310 15.25 17.21 -11.98
CA LEU A 310 16.26 16.94 -10.96
C LEU A 310 16.09 15.55 -10.35
N ARG A 311 14.85 15.16 -10.01
CA ARG A 311 14.55 13.86 -9.39
C ARG A 311 14.80 12.69 -10.34
N TYR A 312 14.50 12.85 -11.63
CA TYR A 312 14.85 11.87 -12.65
C TYR A 312 16.35 11.59 -12.66
N LEU A 313 17.18 12.64 -12.67
CA LEU A 313 18.63 12.53 -12.70
C LEU A 313 19.21 11.94 -11.40
N GLN A 314 18.58 12.15 -10.24
CA GLN A 314 19.00 11.55 -8.97
C GLN A 314 18.87 10.01 -8.96
N ARG A 315 18.01 9.45 -9.80
CA ARG A 315 17.69 8.01 -9.82
C ARG A 315 18.39 7.25 -10.94
N LEU A 316 19.29 7.90 -11.66
CA LEU A 316 20.07 7.22 -12.67
C LEU A 316 20.88 6.08 -12.02
N PRO A 317 20.92 4.90 -12.64
CA PRO A 317 21.65 3.75 -12.10
C PRO A 317 23.17 3.97 -12.09
N GLU A 318 23.67 4.84 -12.97
CA GLU A 318 25.06 5.26 -13.04
C GLU A 318 25.17 6.78 -13.15
N PRO A 319 26.27 7.39 -12.65
CA PRO A 319 26.58 8.79 -12.90
C PRO A 319 26.70 9.08 -14.40
N LEU A 320 26.32 10.30 -14.79
CA LEU A 320 26.46 10.79 -16.16
C LEU A 320 27.94 10.84 -16.57
N LYS A 321 28.23 10.60 -17.85
CA LYS A 321 29.59 10.60 -18.42
C LYS A 321 29.60 11.40 -19.72
N GLY A 322 30.80 11.84 -20.14
CA GLY A 322 31.01 12.47 -21.44
C GLY A 322 30.19 13.75 -21.63
N ASP A 323 29.54 13.87 -22.78
CA ASP A 323 28.82 15.10 -23.17
C ASP A 323 27.51 15.29 -22.39
N ASP A 324 26.84 14.21 -21.97
CA ASP A 324 25.65 14.31 -21.12
C ASP A 324 25.99 14.90 -19.74
N ALA A 325 27.15 14.55 -19.18
CA ALA A 325 27.61 15.13 -17.92
C ALA A 325 27.92 16.64 -18.06
N LYS A 326 28.52 17.06 -19.19
CA LYS A 326 28.76 18.48 -19.47
C LYS A 326 27.45 19.24 -19.64
N ALA A 327 26.50 18.68 -20.40
CA ALA A 327 25.20 19.31 -20.64
C ALA A 327 24.40 19.44 -19.34
N ALA A 328 24.37 18.38 -18.52
CA ALA A 328 23.76 18.43 -17.19
C ALA A 328 24.43 19.46 -16.28
N SER A 329 25.77 19.57 -16.30
CA SER A 329 26.49 20.55 -15.51
C SER A 329 26.09 21.99 -15.87
N VAL A 330 25.89 22.29 -17.17
CA VAL A 330 25.47 23.61 -17.63
C VAL A 330 24.05 23.93 -17.18
N ALA A 331 23.13 22.95 -17.23
CA ALA A 331 21.74 23.16 -16.83
C ALA A 331 21.55 23.22 -15.32
N ILE A 332 22.29 22.42 -14.54
CA ILE A 332 22.11 22.34 -13.08
C ILE A 332 22.82 23.49 -12.35
N ALA A 333 23.94 24.00 -12.86
CA ALA A 333 24.67 25.10 -12.24
C ALA A 333 23.80 26.32 -11.85
N PRO A 334 22.95 26.88 -12.73
CA PRO A 334 22.07 28.00 -12.34
C PRO A 334 21.02 27.61 -11.30
N LEU A 335 20.58 26.35 -11.27
CA LEU A 335 19.59 25.86 -10.30
C LEU A 335 20.14 25.81 -8.87
N LEU A 336 21.46 25.79 -8.68
CA LEU A 336 22.08 25.94 -7.35
C LEU A 336 21.90 27.35 -6.76
N GLU A 337 21.56 28.34 -7.58
CA GLU A 337 21.28 29.72 -7.15
C GLU A 337 19.80 30.11 -7.34
N HIS A 338 18.92 29.13 -7.52
CA HIS A 338 17.49 29.35 -7.67
C HIS A 338 16.86 29.98 -6.41
N ALA A 339 15.79 30.76 -6.60
CA ALA A 339 15.11 31.46 -5.50
C ALA A 339 14.36 30.51 -4.55
N ASP A 340 13.87 29.39 -5.08
CA ASP A 340 13.21 28.33 -4.32
C ASP A 340 14.23 27.38 -3.67
N ASP A 341 14.19 27.27 -2.34
CA ASP A 341 15.09 26.44 -1.54
C ASP A 341 14.95 24.93 -1.85
N ASN A 342 13.76 24.45 -2.21
CA ASN A 342 13.55 23.06 -2.63
C ASN A 342 14.30 22.76 -3.94
N VAL A 343 14.23 23.67 -4.92
CA VAL A 343 14.94 23.51 -6.20
C VAL A 343 16.45 23.43 -5.95
N VAL A 344 16.99 24.32 -5.12
CA VAL A 344 18.42 24.31 -4.80
C VAL A 344 18.83 23.01 -4.07
N ALA A 345 18.05 22.57 -3.07
CA ALA A 345 18.34 21.34 -2.35
C ALA A 345 18.33 20.11 -3.27
N HIS A 346 17.34 20.00 -4.17
CA HIS A 346 17.29 18.92 -5.15
C HIS A 346 18.40 19.03 -6.19
N ALA A 347 18.80 20.23 -6.61
CA ALA A 347 19.94 20.45 -7.48
C ALA A 347 21.23 19.94 -6.81
N MET A 348 21.43 20.23 -5.52
CA MET A 348 22.57 19.71 -4.75
C MET A 348 22.58 18.18 -4.72
N PHE A 349 21.45 17.53 -4.44
CA PHE A 349 21.34 16.06 -4.46
C PHE A 349 21.59 15.47 -5.85
N THR A 350 21.15 16.16 -6.91
CA THR A 350 21.40 15.77 -8.29
C THR A 350 22.87 15.88 -8.66
N CYS A 351 23.56 16.96 -8.25
CA CYS A 351 25.01 17.10 -8.44
C CYS A 351 25.78 15.95 -7.80
N VAL A 352 25.40 15.52 -6.59
CA VAL A 352 26.02 14.37 -5.92
C VAL A 352 25.80 13.08 -6.71
N SER A 353 24.56 12.81 -7.13
CA SER A 353 24.17 11.56 -7.80
C SER A 353 24.79 11.43 -9.20
N THR A 354 24.90 12.54 -9.91
CA THR A 354 25.42 12.59 -11.29
C THR A 354 26.93 12.88 -11.35
N GLY A 355 27.52 13.42 -10.29
CA GLY A 355 28.94 13.77 -10.21
C GLY A 355 29.32 15.10 -10.88
N VAL A 356 28.36 15.99 -11.18
CA VAL A 356 28.57 17.29 -11.86
C VAL A 356 28.62 18.47 -10.88
N CYS A 357 29.02 19.66 -11.35
CA CYS A 357 29.07 20.92 -10.58
C CYS A 357 29.80 20.82 -9.21
N LYS A 358 30.91 20.06 -9.13
CA LYS A 358 31.54 19.72 -7.85
C LYS A 358 32.00 20.93 -7.04
N GLU A 359 32.54 21.95 -7.71
CA GLU A 359 33.08 23.14 -7.04
C GLU A 359 31.96 24.06 -6.54
N GLU A 360 30.96 24.31 -7.37
CA GLU A 360 29.75 25.07 -7.03
C GLU A 360 28.99 24.40 -5.90
N LEU A 361 28.80 23.08 -5.99
CA LEU A 361 28.19 22.26 -4.96
C LEU A 361 28.92 22.40 -3.62
N GLN A 362 30.25 22.31 -3.61
CA GLN A 362 31.03 22.41 -2.39
C GLN A 362 30.89 23.80 -1.74
N LYS A 363 30.96 24.88 -2.55
CA LYS A 363 30.75 26.26 -2.08
C LYS A 363 29.35 26.44 -1.50
N LYS A 364 28.32 25.99 -2.22
CA LYS A 364 26.93 26.10 -1.78
C LYS A 364 26.68 25.32 -0.49
N THR A 365 27.19 24.09 -0.41
CA THR A 365 27.12 23.25 0.78
C THR A 365 27.77 23.92 1.99
N GLN A 366 28.96 24.50 1.84
CA GLN A 366 29.64 25.21 2.93
C GLN A 366 28.89 26.45 3.41
N ALA A 367 28.26 27.19 2.49
CA ALA A 367 27.41 28.33 2.84
C ALA A 367 26.17 27.86 3.63
N TRP A 368 25.45 26.87 3.11
CA TRP A 368 24.21 26.39 3.71
C TRP A 368 24.37 25.67 5.05
N LEU A 369 25.54 25.08 5.34
CA LEU A 369 25.86 24.53 6.67
C LEU A 369 25.84 25.58 7.80
N LYS A 370 25.92 26.86 7.46
CA LYS A 370 25.93 28.00 8.39
C LYS A 370 24.68 28.88 8.28
N ASP A 371 23.72 28.49 7.45
CA ASP A 371 22.51 29.29 7.20
C ASP A 371 21.55 29.27 8.39
N GLU A 372 20.77 30.33 8.56
CA GLU A 372 19.78 30.46 9.64
C GLU A 372 18.56 29.55 9.43
N LYS A 373 18.22 29.21 8.18
CA LYS A 373 17.10 28.33 7.86
C LYS A 373 17.45 26.87 8.13
N PRO A 374 16.70 26.16 9.01
CA PRO A 374 16.95 24.75 9.30
C PRO A 374 16.90 23.86 8.05
N PHE A 375 15.99 24.15 7.11
CA PHE A 375 15.88 23.42 5.85
C PHE A 375 17.20 23.40 5.06
N ARG A 376 17.86 24.56 4.91
CA ARG A 376 19.13 24.68 4.18
C ARG A 376 20.26 23.94 4.89
N ARG A 377 20.35 24.04 6.22
CA ARG A 377 21.34 23.29 7.02
C ARG A 377 21.18 21.79 6.85
N ALA A 378 19.95 21.28 6.93
CA ALA A 378 19.67 19.86 6.72
C ALA A 378 20.03 19.40 5.31
N ALA A 379 19.62 20.14 4.27
CA ALA A 379 19.97 19.82 2.88
C ALA A 379 21.49 19.78 2.66
N ALA A 380 22.23 20.73 3.26
CA ALA A 380 23.68 20.78 3.19
C ALA A 380 24.37 19.61 3.91
N LEU A 381 23.88 19.20 5.09
CA LEU A 381 24.39 18.03 5.80
C LEU A 381 24.22 16.74 5.00
N LEU A 382 23.03 16.52 4.43
CA LEU A 382 22.74 15.35 3.60
C LEU A 382 23.63 15.32 2.35
N THR A 383 23.84 16.49 1.74
CA THR A 383 24.71 16.65 0.57
C THR A 383 26.17 16.38 0.94
N ALA A 384 26.67 16.99 2.01
CA ALA A 384 28.05 16.83 2.47
C ALA A 384 28.40 15.39 2.81
N GLY A 385 27.49 14.68 3.49
CA GLY A 385 27.65 13.26 3.81
C GLY A 385 27.80 12.42 2.55
N LYS A 386 26.83 12.51 1.62
CA LYS A 386 26.84 11.72 0.39
C LYS A 386 27.99 12.09 -0.56
N ALA A 387 28.40 13.36 -0.60
CA ALA A 387 29.53 13.83 -1.39
C ALA A 387 30.90 13.49 -0.78
N GLY A 388 30.94 13.06 0.50
CA GLY A 388 32.19 12.72 1.19
C GLY A 388 33.00 13.94 1.63
N TYR A 389 32.36 15.09 1.88
CA TYR A 389 33.05 16.31 2.33
C TYR A 389 33.48 16.19 3.80
N LYS A 390 34.65 15.59 4.04
CA LYS A 390 35.19 15.32 5.39
C LYS A 390 35.28 16.57 6.28
N THR A 391 35.45 17.76 5.70
CA THR A 391 35.49 19.03 6.44
C THR A 391 34.15 19.39 7.10
N ALA A 392 33.04 18.79 6.67
CA ALA A 392 31.73 18.99 7.27
C ALA A 392 31.51 18.19 8.57
N ALA A 393 32.39 17.24 8.91
CA ALA A 393 32.22 16.36 10.07
C ALA A 393 32.11 17.13 11.39
N GLY A 394 33.00 18.11 11.62
CA GLY A 394 32.94 18.94 12.84
C GLY A 394 31.63 19.72 12.95
N ARG A 395 31.17 20.29 11.82
CA ARG A 395 29.89 21.01 11.77
C ARG A 395 28.69 20.09 11.98
N ALA A 396 28.74 18.85 11.49
CA ALA A 396 27.69 17.86 11.74
C ALA A 396 27.60 17.53 13.24
N ILE A 397 28.72 17.39 13.94
CA ILE A 397 28.75 17.20 15.41
C ILE A 397 28.12 18.39 16.13
N GLU A 398 28.49 19.63 15.77
CA GLU A 398 27.88 20.84 16.35
C GLU A 398 26.36 20.88 16.14
N LEU A 399 25.90 20.50 14.93
CA LEU A 399 24.48 20.50 14.57
C LEU A 399 23.67 19.33 15.15
N LEU A 400 24.29 18.43 15.93
CA LEU A 400 23.53 17.52 16.81
C LEU A 400 22.76 18.30 17.88
N GLU A 401 23.21 19.51 18.25
CA GLU A 401 22.54 20.40 19.20
C GLU A 401 21.58 21.41 18.54
N ASP A 402 21.27 21.25 17.25
CA ASP A 402 20.35 22.16 16.55
C ASP A 402 18.92 22.10 17.13
N ASP A 403 18.20 23.22 17.18
CA ASP A 403 16.82 23.26 17.66
C ASP A 403 15.86 22.44 16.79
N SER A 404 16.19 22.27 15.49
CA SER A 404 15.39 21.50 14.55
C SER A 404 15.77 20.02 14.56
N TRP A 405 14.80 19.18 14.90
CA TRP A 405 14.97 17.72 14.96
C TRP A 405 15.44 17.12 13.63
N PHE A 406 14.99 17.64 12.48
CA PHE A 406 15.38 17.08 11.18
C PHE A 406 16.78 17.51 10.75
N VAL A 407 17.30 18.63 11.27
CA VAL A 407 18.72 18.99 11.13
C VAL A 407 19.57 17.99 11.92
N GLN A 408 19.14 17.62 13.13
CA GLN A 408 19.83 16.62 13.95
C GLN A 408 19.81 15.23 13.27
N SER A 409 18.68 14.81 12.70
CA SER A 409 18.61 13.58 11.91
C SER A 409 19.54 13.63 10.70
N ALA A 410 19.60 14.76 9.99
CA ALA A 410 20.52 14.96 8.87
C ALA A 410 22.00 14.97 9.31
N ALA A 411 22.30 15.47 10.50
CA ALA A 411 23.63 15.47 11.08
C ALA A 411 24.11 14.04 11.40
N LEU A 412 23.26 13.22 12.04
CA LEU A 412 23.54 11.79 12.26
C LEU A 412 23.78 11.05 10.94
N ASP A 413 22.97 11.33 9.91
CA ASP A 413 23.13 10.72 8.58
C ASP A 413 24.43 11.16 7.88
N CYS A 414 24.81 12.43 8.03
CA CYS A 414 26.09 12.95 7.56
C CYS A 414 27.26 12.21 8.23
N LEU A 415 27.20 12.00 9.55
CA LEU A 415 28.19 11.23 10.31
C LEU A 415 28.23 9.75 9.91
N LEU A 416 27.08 9.13 9.60
CA LEU A 416 27.01 7.76 9.05
C LEU A 416 27.85 7.62 7.77
N HIS A 417 27.80 8.64 6.90
CA HIS A 417 28.52 8.66 5.63
C HIS A 417 30.00 9.05 5.79
N LEU A 418 30.31 10.08 6.57
CA LEU A 418 31.67 10.60 6.73
C LEU A 418 32.55 9.75 7.66
N ARG A 419 31.95 9.12 8.67
CA ARG A 419 32.59 8.22 9.64
C ARG A 419 33.87 8.79 10.29
N PRO A 420 33.84 10.01 10.86
CA PRO A 420 35.02 10.56 11.52
C PRO A 420 35.38 9.72 12.76
N SER A 421 36.67 9.49 13.00
CA SER A 421 37.21 8.58 14.03
C SER A 421 36.92 9.00 15.48
N GLY A 422 36.37 10.19 15.72
CA GLY A 422 36.08 10.71 17.06
C GLY A 422 34.59 10.78 17.44
N CYS A 423 33.65 10.71 16.49
CA CYS A 423 32.26 11.15 16.73
C CYS A 423 31.42 10.29 17.68
N THR A 424 31.90 9.12 18.11
CA THR A 424 31.07 8.18 18.89
C THR A 424 30.74 8.69 20.28
N SER A 425 31.65 9.44 20.91
CA SER A 425 31.39 10.04 22.22
C SER A 425 30.28 11.08 22.13
N GLU A 426 30.32 11.93 21.12
CA GLU A 426 29.34 13.00 20.90
C GLU A 426 27.97 12.43 20.50
N VAL A 427 27.95 11.36 19.71
CA VAL A 427 26.71 10.64 19.38
C VAL A 427 26.12 9.94 20.61
N LEU A 428 26.95 9.36 21.48
CA LEU A 428 26.49 8.78 22.75
C LEU A 428 25.93 9.85 23.70
N ASP A 429 26.61 10.99 23.82
CA ASP A 429 26.13 12.10 24.64
C ASP A 429 24.80 12.67 24.11
N PHE A 430 24.66 12.76 22.78
CA PHE A 430 23.40 13.10 22.14
C PHE A 430 22.30 12.07 22.48
N ALA A 431 22.60 10.76 22.41
CA ALA A 431 21.65 9.72 22.80
C ALA A 431 21.23 9.85 24.28
N LYS A 432 22.18 10.09 25.20
CA LYS A 432 21.91 10.33 26.62
C LYS A 432 20.97 11.52 26.85
N ARG A 433 21.14 12.62 26.12
CA ARG A 433 20.25 13.80 26.19
C ARG A 433 18.84 13.49 25.69
N ARG A 434 18.71 12.67 24.64
CA ARG A 434 17.41 12.36 24.02
C ARG A 434 16.56 11.38 24.84
N GLN A 435 17.19 10.46 25.57
CA GLN A 435 16.55 9.47 26.47
C GLN A 435 15.53 8.49 25.82
N GLY A 436 15.14 8.71 24.57
CA GLY A 436 14.20 7.86 23.83
C GLY A 436 13.71 8.50 22.53
N GLY A 437 12.74 7.84 21.89
CA GLY A 437 12.15 8.29 20.63
C GLY A 437 13.06 8.08 19.40
N ARG A 438 12.64 8.63 18.26
CA ARG A 438 13.27 8.38 16.96
C ARG A 438 14.74 8.81 16.88
N LEU A 439 15.10 10.00 17.35
CA LEU A 439 16.48 10.51 17.27
C LEU A 439 17.45 9.73 18.16
N PHE A 440 16.99 9.30 19.34
CA PHE A 440 17.74 8.40 20.20
C PHE A 440 18.03 7.10 19.46
N ALA A 441 16.99 6.53 18.86
CA ALA A 441 17.09 5.39 17.98
C ALA A 441 18.17 5.63 16.91
N GLU A 442 18.04 6.66 16.06
CA GLU A 442 18.99 6.94 14.98
C GLU A 442 20.45 7.03 15.49
N ALA A 443 20.67 7.62 16.66
CA ALA A 443 21.97 7.69 17.31
C ALA A 443 22.50 6.30 17.73
N ILE A 444 21.68 5.45 18.35
CA ILE A 444 22.06 4.07 18.69
C ILE A 444 22.38 3.28 17.41
N ALA A 445 21.58 3.40 16.35
CA ALA A 445 21.86 2.72 15.09
C ALA A 445 23.18 3.17 14.46
N LEU A 446 23.51 4.45 14.57
CA LEU A 446 24.81 4.98 14.14
C LEU A 446 25.95 4.38 14.96
N LEU A 447 25.83 4.31 16.28
CA LEU A 447 26.85 3.67 17.15
C LEU A 447 27.04 2.19 16.78
N VAL A 448 25.94 1.46 16.53
CA VAL A 448 25.99 0.06 16.09
C VAL A 448 26.67 -0.06 14.73
N ASP A 449 26.37 0.80 13.77
CA ASP A 449 26.98 0.76 12.44
C ASP A 449 28.47 1.15 12.47
N LEU A 450 28.87 2.10 13.32
CA LEU A 450 30.26 2.53 13.51
C LEU A 450 31.10 1.46 14.20
N THR A 451 30.63 0.92 15.32
CA THR A 451 31.42 0.04 16.21
C THR A 451 31.22 -1.44 15.89
N GLY A 452 30.04 -1.79 15.34
CA GLY A 452 29.57 -3.15 15.15
C GLY A 452 29.26 -3.91 16.45
N GLN A 453 29.09 -3.20 17.56
CA GLN A 453 28.54 -3.70 18.82
C GLN A 453 27.08 -3.27 18.95
N ASP A 454 26.28 -4.04 19.67
CA ASP A 454 24.89 -3.69 19.95
C ASP A 454 24.60 -3.88 21.44
N PHE A 455 24.56 -2.77 22.17
CA PHE A 455 24.18 -2.74 23.58
C PHE A 455 22.76 -2.20 23.80
N GLY A 456 22.00 -1.96 22.72
CA GLY A 456 20.66 -1.37 22.80
C GLY A 456 20.64 -0.03 23.53
N ASP A 457 19.74 0.11 24.49
CA ASP A 457 19.55 1.29 25.37
C ASP A 457 20.45 1.29 26.62
N LEU A 458 21.38 0.35 26.75
CA LEU A 458 22.28 0.28 27.90
C LEU A 458 23.44 1.27 27.75
N LEU A 459 23.16 2.56 28.00
CA LEU A 459 24.09 3.68 27.80
C LEU A 459 25.38 3.55 28.62
N ASP A 460 25.33 2.97 29.81
CA ASP A 460 26.51 2.71 30.63
C ASP A 460 27.47 1.73 29.96
N LYS A 461 26.93 0.67 29.34
CA LYS A 461 27.74 -0.30 28.60
C LYS A 461 28.38 0.31 27.36
N TRP A 462 27.66 1.20 26.68
CA TRP A 462 28.22 1.98 25.57
C TRP A 462 29.42 2.81 26.05
N GLU A 463 29.29 3.51 27.17
CA GLU A 463 30.35 4.33 27.73
C GLU A 463 31.56 3.51 28.18
N GLU A 464 31.33 2.42 28.92
CA GLU A 464 32.39 1.47 29.32
C GLU A 464 33.13 0.92 28.10
N TRP A 465 32.40 0.52 27.06
CA TRP A 465 33.00 0.00 25.85
C TRP A 465 33.84 1.05 25.12
N LEU A 466 33.34 2.28 24.97
CA LEU A 466 34.08 3.36 24.31
C LEU A 466 35.35 3.73 25.09
N LYS A 467 35.29 3.81 26.42
CA LYS A 467 36.48 4.03 27.27
C LYS A 467 37.50 2.90 27.16
N ALA A 468 37.05 1.65 27.08
CA ALA A 468 37.94 0.51 26.92
C ALA A 468 38.56 0.42 25.51
N ASN A 469 37.96 1.10 24.51
CA ASN A 469 38.33 0.99 23.10
C ASN A 469 38.61 2.37 22.46
N GLU A 470 39.27 3.29 23.15
CA GLU A 470 39.55 4.65 22.63
C GLU A 470 40.25 4.71 21.26
N LYS A 471 40.96 3.64 20.88
CA LYS A 471 41.68 3.52 19.60
C LYS A 471 40.93 2.71 18.55
N PHE A 472 39.63 2.45 18.72
CA PHE A 472 38.87 1.70 17.72
C PHE A 472 38.76 2.50 16.40
N GLU A 473 38.71 1.78 15.30
CA GLU A 473 38.44 2.37 13.99
C GLU A 473 37.01 2.05 13.54
N PRO A 474 36.26 3.02 12.97
CA PRO A 474 34.93 2.77 12.44
C PRO A 474 34.92 1.63 11.41
N ARG A 475 33.99 0.69 11.56
CA ARG A 475 33.82 -0.43 10.61
C ARG A 475 33.41 0.07 9.23
N LYS A 476 33.39 -0.82 8.24
CA LYS A 476 32.72 -0.53 6.96
C LYS A 476 31.22 -0.36 7.19
N ARG A 477 30.66 0.72 6.62
CA ARG A 477 29.23 1.04 6.66
C ARG A 477 28.37 -0.15 6.19
N LYS A 478 27.32 -0.47 6.93
CA LYS A 478 26.31 -1.48 6.57
C LYS A 478 24.95 -0.85 6.24
N LEU A 479 24.60 0.24 6.91
CA LEU A 479 23.35 0.95 6.70
C LEU A 479 23.48 2.01 5.60
N ASP A 480 22.48 2.11 4.73
CA ASP A 480 22.40 3.19 3.75
C ASP A 480 21.74 4.46 4.33
N SER A 481 20.87 4.30 5.33
CA SER A 481 20.17 5.37 6.03
C SER A 481 19.90 4.95 7.47
N LEU A 482 19.87 5.91 8.40
CA LEU A 482 19.46 5.68 9.78
C LEU A 482 17.92 5.68 9.94
N ARG A 483 17.18 6.18 8.96
CA ARG A 483 15.71 6.30 9.03
C ARG A 483 15.04 4.93 8.98
N GLY A 484 14.06 4.73 9.85
CA GLY A 484 13.21 3.54 9.88
C GLY A 484 13.92 2.25 10.26
N VAL A 485 15.16 2.33 10.77
CA VAL A 485 15.88 1.16 11.28
C VAL A 485 15.14 0.66 12.54
N PRO A 486 14.58 -0.56 12.54
CA PRO A 486 13.91 -1.09 13.71
C PRO A 486 14.94 -1.56 14.75
N TYR A 487 14.71 -1.28 16.02
CA TYR A 487 15.60 -1.71 17.09
C TYR A 487 15.13 -3.04 17.67
N ARG A 488 15.98 -4.06 17.57
CA ARG A 488 15.69 -5.41 18.09
C ARG A 488 15.90 -5.53 19.59
N HIS A 489 16.65 -4.61 20.22
CA HIS A 489 17.16 -4.75 21.57
C HIS A 489 16.92 -3.56 22.51
N LEU A 490 16.06 -2.60 22.12
CA LEU A 490 15.58 -1.59 23.09
C LEU A 490 14.63 -2.29 24.07
N LYS A 491 14.96 -2.23 25.36
CA LYS A 491 14.06 -2.70 26.43
C LYS A 491 12.90 -1.73 26.59
N HIS A 492 13.16 -0.43 26.40
CA HIS A 492 12.16 0.63 26.45
C HIS A 492 11.48 0.82 25.09
N LYS A 493 10.73 -0.18 24.64
CA LYS A 493 9.75 0.00 23.56
C LYS A 493 8.52 0.69 24.13
N THR A 494 7.98 1.64 23.38
CA THR A 494 6.67 2.21 23.68
C THR A 494 5.60 1.13 23.61
N ALA A 495 4.58 1.23 24.46
CA ALA A 495 3.40 0.37 24.34
C ALA A 495 2.40 0.92 23.29
N ALA A 496 2.67 2.09 22.72
CA ALA A 496 1.82 2.75 21.74
C ALA A 496 1.71 1.92 20.47
N ASN A 497 0.48 1.48 20.19
CA ASN A 497 0.12 0.79 18.96
C ASN A 497 -1.15 1.43 18.39
N PHE A 498 -1.22 1.54 17.06
CA PHE A 498 -2.40 2.01 16.35
C PHE A 498 -2.75 0.99 15.26
N TYR A 499 -3.83 0.21 15.42
CA TYR A 499 -4.11 -0.96 14.56
C TYR A 499 -2.94 -1.96 14.48
N GLY A 500 -2.26 -2.21 15.60
CA GLY A 500 -1.09 -3.09 15.67
C GLY A 500 0.20 -2.50 15.10
N LEU A 501 0.17 -1.28 14.59
CA LEU A 501 1.36 -0.54 14.18
C LEU A 501 2.08 0.04 15.41
N GLU A 502 3.27 -0.46 15.74
CA GLU A 502 4.12 0.05 16.83
C GLU A 502 4.63 1.47 16.52
N ILE A 503 4.44 2.43 17.43
CA ILE A 503 4.79 3.85 17.24
C ILE A 503 5.98 4.24 18.13
N ASP A 504 7.20 4.06 17.64
CA ASP A 504 8.46 4.31 18.38
C ASP A 504 8.84 5.78 18.61
N SER A 505 8.03 6.73 18.13
CA SER A 505 8.34 8.16 18.21
C SER A 505 7.62 8.87 19.37
N ASN A 506 8.31 9.84 19.96
CA ASN A 506 7.76 10.79 20.93
C ASN A 506 7.28 12.10 20.28
N ASN A 507 7.37 12.22 18.96
CA ASN A 507 6.98 13.42 18.22
C ASN A 507 6.15 13.04 16.98
N VAL A 508 4.86 12.81 17.19
CA VAL A 508 3.97 12.14 16.23
C VAL A 508 2.83 13.04 15.80
N ARG A 509 2.45 12.96 14.53
CA ARG A 509 1.19 13.51 14.04
C ARG A 509 0.35 12.41 13.38
N PHE A 510 -0.86 12.24 13.88
CA PHE A 510 -1.86 11.37 13.26
C PHE A 510 -2.52 12.12 12.11
N ALA A 511 -2.57 11.52 10.93
CA ALA A 511 -3.29 12.01 9.77
C ALA A 511 -4.43 11.03 9.51
N LEU A 512 -5.66 11.36 9.89
CA LEU A 512 -6.80 10.45 9.79
C LEU A 512 -7.79 10.94 8.73
N ASP A 513 -8.16 10.03 7.84
CA ASP A 513 -9.22 10.28 6.87
C ASP A 513 -10.56 10.51 7.60
N ARG A 514 -11.34 11.45 7.09
CA ARG A 514 -12.73 11.73 7.50
C ARG A 514 -13.68 11.86 6.29
N SER A 515 -13.28 11.31 5.15
CA SER A 515 -14.08 11.22 3.94
C SER A 515 -15.29 10.30 4.13
N VAL A 516 -16.21 10.30 3.15
CA VAL A 516 -17.42 9.47 3.18
C VAL A 516 -17.11 7.96 3.33
N SER A 517 -15.94 7.47 2.90
CA SER A 517 -15.56 6.06 3.05
C SER A 517 -15.39 5.63 4.51
N MET A 518 -15.24 6.60 5.43
CA MET A 518 -15.14 6.40 6.87
C MET A 518 -16.49 6.20 7.56
N VAL A 519 -17.60 6.46 6.85
CA VAL A 519 -18.96 6.13 7.31
C VAL A 519 -19.19 4.62 7.29
N ASN A 520 -18.55 3.89 6.37
CA ASN A 520 -18.75 2.45 6.21
C ASN A 520 -18.42 1.69 7.50
N ALA A 521 -19.19 0.63 7.76
CA ALA A 521 -18.92 -0.26 8.88
C ALA A 521 -17.58 -1.00 8.69
N VAL A 522 -16.88 -1.23 9.80
CA VAL A 522 -15.77 -2.18 9.81
C VAL A 522 -16.29 -3.60 9.56
N SER A 523 -15.56 -4.41 8.78
CA SER A 523 -15.93 -5.82 8.61
C SER A 523 -15.56 -6.66 9.83
N ARG A 524 -14.61 -6.19 10.64
CA ARG A 524 -14.17 -6.81 11.89
C ARG A 524 -13.73 -5.73 12.89
N GLU A 525 -14.12 -5.89 14.15
CA GLU A 525 -13.62 -5.03 15.22
C GLU A 525 -12.18 -5.42 15.61
N PRO A 526 -11.34 -4.46 16.05
CA PRO A 526 -10.00 -4.75 16.54
C PRO A 526 -9.99 -5.83 17.63
N ASP A 527 -9.12 -6.83 17.47
CA ASP A 527 -8.96 -7.92 18.44
C ASP A 527 -8.08 -7.47 19.62
N ARG A 528 -8.68 -6.69 20.51
CA ARG A 528 -8.03 -6.13 21.69
C ARG A 528 -8.91 -6.25 22.93
N VAL A 529 -8.29 -6.65 24.03
CA VAL A 529 -8.97 -6.88 25.32
C VAL A 529 -9.66 -5.61 25.84
N ASP A 530 -9.08 -4.45 25.62
CA ASP A 530 -9.61 -3.16 26.10
C ASP A 530 -10.53 -2.44 25.10
N PHE A 531 -10.67 -2.95 23.87
CA PHE A 531 -11.48 -2.33 22.83
C PHE A 531 -12.97 -2.19 23.21
N PRO A 532 -13.64 -3.20 23.82
CA PRO A 532 -15.04 -3.05 24.22
C PRO A 532 -15.29 -1.89 25.19
N ALA A 533 -14.37 -1.66 26.13
CA ALA A 533 -14.47 -0.57 27.09
C ALA A 533 -14.28 0.80 26.42
N ARG A 534 -13.33 0.91 25.48
CA ARG A 534 -13.09 2.14 24.70
C ARG A 534 -14.25 2.46 23.78
N LYS A 535 -14.77 1.44 23.07
CA LYS A 535 -15.98 1.57 22.27
C LYS A 535 -17.13 2.12 23.12
N ALA A 536 -17.38 1.57 24.30
CA ALA A 536 -18.43 2.07 25.19
C ALA A 536 -18.20 3.55 25.60
N ASP A 537 -16.97 3.96 25.88
CA ASP A 537 -16.64 5.35 26.20
C ASP A 537 -16.88 6.31 25.02
N ILE A 538 -16.44 5.95 23.80
CA ILE A 538 -16.69 6.72 22.59
C ILE A 538 -18.20 6.88 22.33
N LEU A 539 -18.98 5.81 22.50
CA LEU A 539 -20.43 5.84 22.28
C LEU A 539 -21.19 6.64 23.34
N LYS A 540 -20.69 6.68 24.57
CA LYS A 540 -21.24 7.56 25.60
C LYS A 540 -21.09 9.03 25.22
N ARG A 541 -20.03 9.39 24.50
CA ARG A 541 -19.77 10.76 24.02
C ARG A 541 -20.59 11.11 22.77
N ARG A 542 -21.00 10.11 21.97
CA ARG A 542 -21.76 10.27 20.71
C ARG A 542 -23.00 9.36 20.68
N PRO A 543 -24.05 9.66 21.49
CA PRO A 543 -25.23 8.82 21.61
C PRO A 543 -26.01 8.62 20.30
N GLU A 544 -25.89 9.53 19.33
CA GLU A 544 -26.49 9.43 18.01
C GLU A 544 -25.98 8.21 17.21
N VAL A 545 -24.74 7.79 17.43
CA VAL A 545 -24.11 6.62 16.79
C VAL A 545 -24.67 5.32 17.36
N GLY A 546 -25.16 5.34 18.61
CA GLY A 546 -25.75 4.18 19.28
C GLY A 546 -27.00 3.64 18.59
N ARG A 547 -27.65 4.39 17.68
CA ARG A 547 -28.68 3.85 16.80
C ARG A 547 -28.10 2.95 15.70
N MET A 548 -27.04 3.39 15.04
CA MET A 548 -26.39 2.65 13.96
C MET A 548 -25.83 1.30 14.45
N ILE A 549 -25.29 1.25 15.67
CA ILE A 549 -24.71 0.02 16.23
C ILE A 549 -25.77 -1.02 16.58
N ARG A 550 -26.98 -0.61 16.96
CA ARG A 550 -28.09 -1.56 17.17
C ARG A 550 -28.47 -2.30 15.89
N GLU A 551 -28.11 -1.74 14.75
CA GLU A 551 -28.27 -2.35 13.42
C GLU A 551 -27.00 -3.11 12.99
N GLY A 552 -26.04 -3.33 13.90
CA GLY A 552 -24.77 -4.02 13.62
C GLY A 552 -23.71 -3.14 12.94
N PHE A 553 -23.93 -1.82 12.86
CA PHE A 553 -23.09 -0.90 12.09
C PHE A 553 -22.22 -0.02 13.00
N LEU A 554 -20.91 -0.28 13.05
CA LEU A 554 -19.93 0.60 13.70
C LEU A 554 -19.05 1.28 12.63
N PRO A 555 -19.21 2.59 12.38
CA PRO A 555 -18.43 3.29 11.38
C PRO A 555 -16.93 3.26 11.68
N ARG A 556 -16.12 3.11 10.62
CA ARG A 556 -14.64 3.12 10.68
C ARG A 556 -14.08 4.33 11.44
N PHE A 557 -14.67 5.50 11.28
CA PHE A 557 -14.24 6.71 11.98
C PHE A 557 -14.27 6.58 13.52
N TYR A 558 -15.29 5.94 14.08
CA TYR A 558 -15.40 5.76 15.53
C TYR A 558 -14.48 4.65 16.05
N VAL A 559 -14.19 3.64 15.22
CA VAL A 559 -13.13 2.66 15.50
C VAL A 559 -11.77 3.35 15.53
N ALA A 560 -11.50 4.23 14.57
CA ALA A 560 -10.26 5.00 14.52
C ALA A 560 -10.10 5.90 15.76
N ALA A 561 -11.19 6.49 16.27
CA ALA A 561 -11.15 7.26 17.53
C ALA A 561 -10.81 6.39 18.75
N ALA A 562 -11.35 5.16 18.83
CA ALA A 562 -11.02 4.22 19.89
C ALA A 562 -9.56 3.73 19.80
N GLU A 563 -9.07 3.46 18.59
CA GLU A 563 -7.67 3.10 18.34
C GLU A 563 -6.72 4.26 18.63
N LEU A 564 -7.08 5.50 18.26
CA LEU A 564 -6.30 6.70 18.57
C LEU A 564 -6.18 6.87 20.09
N SER A 565 -7.30 6.78 20.81
CA SER A 565 -7.31 6.86 22.27
C SER A 565 -6.37 5.85 22.92
N ALA A 566 -6.28 4.64 22.35
CA ALA A 566 -5.40 3.62 22.85
C ALA A 566 -3.92 3.85 22.53
N ALA A 567 -3.62 4.30 21.31
CA ALA A 567 -2.28 4.68 20.92
C ALA A 567 -1.74 5.75 21.87
N LEU A 568 -2.54 6.80 22.12
CA LEU A 568 -2.21 7.88 23.06
C LEU A 568 -1.95 7.36 24.48
N ASP A 569 -2.71 6.36 24.94
CA ASP A 569 -2.51 5.75 26.25
C ASP A 569 -1.19 4.98 26.37
N GLY A 570 -0.73 4.36 25.29
CA GLY A 570 0.55 3.65 25.24
C GLY A 570 1.77 4.57 25.07
N MET A 571 1.57 5.83 24.69
CA MET A 571 2.64 6.83 24.53
C MET A 571 3.04 7.47 25.85
N SER A 572 4.30 7.92 25.96
CA SER A 572 4.77 8.67 27.14
C SER A 572 4.02 9.99 27.31
N GLN A 573 4.00 10.54 28.53
CA GLN A 573 3.34 11.83 28.79
C GLN A 573 4.10 13.01 28.19
N ASP A 574 5.42 12.88 28.05
CA ASP A 574 6.30 13.89 27.44
C ASP A 574 6.25 13.87 25.90
N ALA A 575 5.56 12.89 25.31
CA ALA A 575 5.39 12.84 23.86
C ALA A 575 4.57 14.04 23.37
N LYS A 576 5.00 14.61 22.25
CA LYS A 576 4.28 15.66 21.53
C LYS A 576 3.42 15.01 20.46
N VAL A 577 2.11 15.20 20.54
CA VAL A 577 1.15 14.60 19.62
C VAL A 577 0.30 15.66 18.95
N GLY A 578 0.14 15.56 17.64
CA GLY A 578 -0.81 16.34 16.86
C GLY A 578 -1.79 15.45 16.11
N LEU A 579 -2.91 16.02 15.69
CA LEU A 579 -3.92 15.34 14.89
C LEU A 579 -4.33 16.21 13.71
N THR A 580 -4.34 15.64 12.51
CA THR A 580 -4.86 16.24 11.29
C THR A 580 -5.97 15.34 10.78
N LEU A 581 -7.18 15.88 10.69
CA LEU A 581 -8.29 15.20 10.01
C LEU A 581 -8.38 15.75 8.60
N PHE A 582 -8.45 14.86 7.61
CA PHE A 582 -8.44 15.28 6.23
C PHE A 582 -9.54 14.62 5.40
N ASN A 583 -10.00 15.39 4.42
CA ASN A 583 -10.83 15.00 3.30
C ASN A 583 -10.35 15.90 2.14
N HIS A 584 -11.20 16.72 1.55
CA HIS A 584 -10.81 17.81 0.66
C HIS A 584 -10.30 19.04 1.42
N GLU A 585 -10.59 19.11 2.73
CA GLU A 585 -10.09 20.09 3.68
C GLU A 585 -9.09 19.43 4.64
N GLN A 586 -8.29 20.24 5.33
CA GLN A 586 -7.37 19.78 6.36
C GLN A 586 -7.66 20.52 7.67
N LEU A 587 -8.30 19.83 8.60
CA LEU A 587 -8.57 20.32 9.95
C LEU A 587 -7.43 19.89 10.87
N GLU A 588 -6.87 20.82 11.62
CA GLU A 588 -5.70 20.58 12.46
C GLU A 588 -6.03 20.83 13.91
N HIS A 589 -5.72 19.85 14.74
CA HIS A 589 -5.51 20.04 16.16
C HIS A 589 -4.04 20.36 16.40
N GLU A 590 -3.80 21.37 17.23
CA GLU A 590 -2.46 21.78 17.61
C GLU A 590 -1.65 20.61 18.21
N GLN A 591 -0.34 20.75 18.13
CA GLN A 591 0.57 19.78 18.71
C GLN A 591 0.70 20.04 20.21
N ILE A 592 0.31 19.05 21.02
CA ILE A 592 0.19 19.18 22.47
C ILE A 592 1.01 18.10 23.20
N SER A 593 1.26 18.29 24.49
CA SER A 593 1.77 17.22 25.37
C SER A 593 0.76 16.10 25.50
N ASN A 594 1.24 14.87 25.60
CA ASN A 594 0.39 13.68 25.72
C ASN A 594 -0.04 13.41 27.17
N ASP A 595 -0.51 14.43 27.89
CA ASP A 595 -1.11 14.28 29.22
C ASP A 595 -2.59 13.86 29.15
N ILE A 596 -3.14 13.40 30.27
CA ILE A 596 -4.49 12.81 30.33
C ILE A 596 -5.58 13.79 29.84
N GLN A 597 -5.44 15.08 30.14
CA GLN A 597 -6.44 16.07 29.76
C GLN A 597 -6.35 16.35 28.26
N SER A 598 -5.15 16.64 27.76
CA SER A 598 -4.84 16.86 26.36
C SER A 598 -5.32 15.70 25.46
N ARG A 599 -5.14 14.45 25.90
CA ARG A 599 -5.65 13.25 25.19
C ARG A 599 -7.17 13.27 25.05
N ARG A 600 -7.87 13.59 26.13
CA ARG A 600 -9.34 13.63 26.14
C ARG A 600 -9.85 14.75 25.24
N GLU A 601 -9.21 15.92 25.30
CA GLU A 601 -9.53 17.07 24.46
C GLU A 601 -9.32 16.74 22.98
N MET A 602 -8.19 16.13 22.60
CA MET A 602 -7.92 15.72 21.21
C MET A 602 -8.95 14.72 20.68
N VAL A 603 -9.30 13.69 21.46
CA VAL A 603 -10.33 12.70 21.06
C VAL A 603 -11.71 13.35 20.98
N ASN A 604 -12.06 14.24 21.91
CA ASN A 604 -13.33 14.98 21.86
C ASN A 604 -13.40 15.91 20.66
N TRP A 605 -12.30 16.60 20.33
CA TRP A 605 -12.20 17.43 19.15
C TRP A 605 -12.39 16.59 17.88
N MET A 606 -11.74 15.43 17.77
CA MET A 606 -11.96 14.50 16.65
C MET A 606 -13.43 14.13 16.52
N LEU A 607 -14.06 13.74 17.63
CA LEU A 607 -15.48 13.39 17.69
C LEU A 607 -16.40 14.61 17.53
N SER A 608 -15.93 15.84 17.54
CA SER A 608 -16.78 17.00 17.23
C SER A 608 -16.90 17.27 15.72
N THR A 609 -16.10 16.57 14.90
CA THR A 609 -16.07 16.78 13.45
C THR A 609 -17.02 15.84 12.71
N ASP A 610 -17.57 16.36 11.61
CA ASP A 610 -18.41 15.60 10.68
C ASP A 610 -17.58 14.85 9.63
N ILE A 611 -18.05 13.66 9.28
CA ILE A 611 -17.53 12.82 8.20
C ILE A 611 -18.17 13.28 6.89
N GLN A 612 -17.38 13.79 5.95
CA GLN A 612 -17.89 14.31 4.67
C GLN A 612 -16.81 14.44 3.60
N GLY A 613 -17.23 14.62 2.35
CA GLY A 613 -16.34 14.94 1.22
C GLY A 613 -15.49 13.78 0.70
N GLY A 614 -14.73 14.07 -0.35
CA GLY A 614 -13.73 13.15 -0.93
C GLY A 614 -12.38 13.25 -0.22
N THR A 615 -11.53 12.25 -0.42
CA THR A 615 -10.21 12.14 0.21
C THR A 615 -9.15 12.94 -0.56
N ASP A 616 -8.27 13.68 0.11
CA ASP A 616 -7.08 14.33 -0.48
C ASP A 616 -5.82 14.08 0.38
N ILE A 617 -5.29 12.87 0.26
CA ILE A 617 -4.07 12.42 0.98
C ILE A 617 -2.88 13.32 0.62
N LYS A 618 -2.78 13.76 -0.64
CA LYS A 618 -1.66 14.57 -1.13
C LYS A 618 -1.59 15.89 -0.37
N ALA A 619 -2.69 16.66 -0.36
CA ALA A 619 -2.72 17.96 0.31
C ALA A 619 -2.44 17.82 1.82
N ALA A 620 -3.03 16.81 2.47
CA ALA A 620 -2.80 16.52 3.88
C ALA A 620 -1.32 16.25 4.19
N LEU A 621 -0.69 15.32 3.47
CA LEU A 621 0.70 14.97 3.72
C LEU A 621 1.67 16.10 3.39
N LEU A 622 1.47 16.81 2.28
CA LEU A 622 2.32 17.95 1.92
C LEU A 622 2.26 19.05 2.97
N LYS A 623 1.08 19.35 3.50
CA LYS A 623 0.90 20.33 4.59
C LYS A 623 1.63 19.90 5.86
N ILE A 624 1.48 18.64 6.28
CA ILE A 624 2.14 18.12 7.49
C ILE A 624 3.66 18.09 7.32
N ILE A 625 4.16 17.68 6.15
CA ILE A 625 5.58 17.69 5.82
C ILE A 625 6.09 19.12 5.88
N ASP A 626 5.43 20.08 5.25
CA ASP A 626 5.88 21.46 5.19
C ASP A 626 6.06 22.07 6.59
N ALA A 627 5.10 21.84 7.48
CA ALA A 627 5.11 22.29 8.87
C ALA A 627 6.28 21.71 9.68
N ALA A 628 6.76 20.50 9.35
CA ALA A 628 7.91 19.83 9.97
C ALA A 628 7.86 19.74 11.52
N GLN A 629 6.67 19.81 12.12
CA GLN A 629 6.46 19.83 13.56
C GLN A 629 6.62 18.44 14.22
N ALA A 630 6.28 17.38 13.47
CA ALA A 630 6.42 15.99 13.89
C ALA A 630 7.57 15.30 13.13
N ASP A 631 8.17 14.29 13.75
CA ASP A 631 9.16 13.44 13.07
C ASP A 631 8.54 12.18 12.44
N THR A 632 7.32 11.84 12.84
CA THR A 632 6.60 10.66 12.39
C THR A 632 5.15 10.99 12.11
N ILE A 633 4.65 10.59 10.94
CA ILE A 633 3.25 10.65 10.54
C ILE A 633 2.67 9.25 10.65
N VAL A 634 1.50 9.13 11.28
CA VAL A 634 0.68 7.91 11.25
C VAL A 634 -0.56 8.21 10.42
N LEU A 635 -0.58 7.73 9.18
CA LEU A 635 -1.64 7.94 8.21
C LEU A 635 -2.68 6.81 8.30
N LEU A 636 -3.95 7.14 8.40
CA LEU A 636 -5.07 6.20 8.21
C LEU A 636 -5.85 6.62 6.98
N SER A 637 -5.91 5.75 5.95
CA SER A 637 -6.61 6.03 4.70
C SER A 637 -6.97 4.76 3.94
N ASP A 638 -7.98 4.85 3.08
CA ASP A 638 -8.30 3.85 2.07
C ASP A 638 -7.35 3.87 0.85
N GLY A 639 -6.55 4.92 0.68
CA GLY A 639 -5.58 5.04 -0.40
C GLY A 639 -6.11 5.71 -1.67
N GLU A 640 -7.30 6.29 -1.65
CA GLU A 640 -7.81 7.08 -2.77
C GLU A 640 -7.65 8.60 -2.51
N PRO A 641 -7.30 9.43 -3.50
CA PRO A 641 -6.68 9.09 -4.78
C PRO A 641 -5.16 9.00 -4.62
N MET A 642 -4.57 7.80 -4.58
CA MET A 642 -3.11 7.64 -4.67
C MET A 642 -2.66 7.34 -6.11
N SER A 643 -1.49 7.86 -6.46
CA SER A 643 -0.81 7.63 -7.74
C SER A 643 0.71 7.66 -7.54
N LEU A 644 1.46 7.18 -8.53
CA LEU A 644 2.92 7.32 -8.54
C LEU A 644 3.35 8.78 -8.48
N SER A 645 2.66 9.67 -9.21
CA SER A 645 2.93 11.11 -9.18
C SER A 645 2.80 11.67 -7.76
N ILE A 646 1.78 11.27 -7.00
CA ILE A 646 1.62 11.68 -5.59
C ILE A 646 2.75 11.12 -4.71
N LEU A 647 3.13 9.84 -4.87
CA LEU A 647 4.25 9.25 -4.14
C LEU A 647 5.56 10.00 -4.38
N GLU A 648 5.82 10.40 -5.63
CA GLU A 648 7.02 11.15 -5.98
C GLU A 648 6.99 12.57 -5.42
N MET A 649 5.85 13.26 -5.48
CA MET A 649 5.69 14.57 -4.85
C MET A 649 5.96 14.50 -3.34
N ILE A 650 5.38 13.52 -2.64
CA ILE A 650 5.61 13.32 -1.20
C ILE A 650 7.09 13.02 -0.93
N ALA A 651 7.71 12.12 -1.70
CA ALA A 651 9.12 11.79 -1.53
C ALA A 651 10.05 12.97 -1.78
N ARG A 652 9.68 13.84 -2.72
CA ARG A 652 10.39 15.06 -3.04
C ARG A 652 10.32 16.07 -1.90
N GLU A 653 9.13 16.40 -1.42
CA GLU A 653 8.94 17.38 -0.35
C GLU A 653 9.53 16.89 0.99
N ASN A 654 9.56 15.56 1.19
CA ASN A 654 10.12 14.94 2.39
C ASN A 654 11.62 14.63 2.31
N ALA A 655 12.29 14.92 1.17
CA ALA A 655 13.68 14.54 0.94
C ALA A 655 14.65 15.17 1.97
N VAL A 656 14.38 16.41 2.35
CA VAL A 656 15.18 17.17 3.33
C VAL A 656 14.64 17.02 4.75
N ARG A 657 13.31 17.07 4.92
CA ARG A 657 12.65 17.06 6.24
C ARG A 657 12.60 15.68 6.89
N ARG A 658 12.74 14.61 6.11
CA ARG A 658 12.99 13.24 6.60
C ARG A 658 11.92 12.69 7.57
N LEU A 659 10.65 13.07 7.47
CA LEU A 659 9.57 12.49 8.31
C LEU A 659 9.37 11.01 8.00
N ASN A 660 9.18 10.17 9.02
CA ASN A 660 8.76 8.79 8.77
C ASN A 660 7.25 8.78 8.52
N ILE A 661 6.77 8.08 7.48
CA ILE A 661 5.32 7.95 7.23
C ILE A 661 4.94 6.50 7.42
N MET A 662 4.20 6.23 8.49
CA MET A 662 3.61 4.93 8.78
C MET A 662 2.16 4.96 8.34
N VAL A 663 1.65 3.84 7.85
CA VAL A 663 0.34 3.81 7.19
C VAL A 663 -0.51 2.66 7.72
N VAL A 664 -1.76 2.96 8.03
CA VAL A 664 -2.82 1.99 8.27
C VAL A 664 -3.76 2.05 7.08
N SER A 665 -3.86 0.94 6.36
CA SER A 665 -4.75 0.81 5.20
C SER A 665 -6.11 0.29 5.62
N ILE A 666 -7.17 0.92 5.13
CA ILE A 666 -8.56 0.52 5.41
C ILE A 666 -9.09 -0.44 4.33
N HIS A 667 -8.42 -0.54 3.18
CA HIS A 667 -8.97 -1.16 1.99
C HIS A 667 -8.54 -2.61 1.83
N LYS A 668 -9.49 -3.49 1.47
CA LYS A 668 -9.20 -4.90 1.07
C LYS A 668 -8.67 -5.00 -0.36
N ASP A 669 -8.90 -3.97 -1.17
CA ASP A 669 -8.34 -3.94 -2.54
C ASP A 669 -6.82 -3.84 -2.48
N LEU A 670 -6.18 -4.89 -2.99
CA LEU A 670 -4.73 -5.02 -3.15
C LEU A 670 -4.14 -3.87 -3.98
N PHE A 671 -4.95 -3.18 -4.79
CA PHE A 671 -4.52 -2.04 -5.60
C PHE A 671 -4.12 -0.83 -4.76
N ASN A 672 -5.06 -0.24 -4.02
CA ASN A 672 -4.82 0.95 -3.20
C ASN A 672 -3.83 0.65 -2.06
N ARG A 673 -3.92 -0.57 -1.51
CA ARG A 673 -2.98 -1.06 -0.50
C ARG A 673 -1.53 -1.02 -0.95
N HIS A 674 -1.25 -1.31 -2.22
CA HIS A 674 0.11 -1.27 -2.76
C HIS A 674 0.68 0.16 -2.78
N TYR A 675 -0.11 1.17 -3.14
CA TYR A 675 0.36 2.55 -3.11
C TYR A 675 0.64 3.04 -1.70
N LEU A 676 -0.20 2.66 -0.74
CA LEU A 676 0.00 2.94 0.68
C LEU A 676 1.24 2.21 1.23
N ASP A 677 1.50 0.98 0.78
CA ASP A 677 2.74 0.25 1.11
C ASP A 677 3.98 0.95 0.58
N ALA A 678 3.93 1.35 -0.71
CA ALA A 678 5.01 2.05 -1.38
C ALA A 678 5.26 3.41 -0.73
N LEU A 679 4.20 4.12 -0.32
CA LEU A 679 4.29 5.34 0.46
C LEU A 679 5.07 5.09 1.75
N ALA A 680 4.62 4.13 2.56
CA ALA A 680 5.23 3.84 3.85
C ALA A 680 6.71 3.45 3.68
N THR A 681 6.98 2.49 2.80
CA THR A 681 8.32 1.95 2.58
C THR A 681 9.29 3.00 2.05
N ARG A 682 8.88 3.82 1.07
CA ARG A 682 9.71 4.91 0.53
C ARG A 682 9.97 6.01 1.55
N GLN A 683 9.11 6.15 2.55
CA GLN A 683 9.24 7.10 3.65
C GLN A 683 9.72 6.45 4.95
N HIS A 684 10.37 5.29 4.88
CA HIS A 684 10.98 4.62 6.03
C HIS A 684 9.99 4.28 7.18
N GLY A 685 8.72 4.09 6.84
CA GLY A 685 7.69 3.58 7.74
C GLY A 685 7.27 2.15 7.39
N LYS A 686 6.13 1.74 7.95
CA LYS A 686 5.50 0.44 7.72
C LYS A 686 4.05 0.64 7.34
N CYS A 687 3.49 -0.28 6.57
CA CYS A 687 2.07 -0.32 6.30
C CYS A 687 1.44 -1.58 6.90
N VAL A 688 0.34 -1.41 7.64
CA VAL A 688 -0.48 -2.49 8.20
C VAL A 688 -1.94 -2.30 7.77
N ASP A 689 -2.73 -3.37 7.84
CA ASP A 689 -4.15 -3.32 7.53
C ASP A 689 -4.96 -3.07 8.80
N ALA A 690 -5.94 -2.17 8.71
CA ALA A 690 -6.90 -1.94 9.79
C ALA A 690 -7.77 -3.18 10.05
N GLU A 691 -8.03 -3.96 8.99
CA GLU A 691 -8.83 -5.17 8.97
C GLU A 691 -8.05 -6.27 8.22
N PRO A 692 -7.09 -6.97 8.86
CA PRO A 692 -6.29 -7.98 8.20
C PRO A 692 -7.19 -9.08 7.61
N SER A 693 -6.93 -9.45 6.35
CA SER A 693 -7.56 -10.61 5.70
C SER A 693 -7.06 -11.89 6.36
N ASP A 694 -7.99 -12.77 6.76
CA ASP A 694 -7.68 -14.08 7.35
C ASP A 694 -6.95 -15.01 6.37
#